data_AF-A0A5P8MU40-F1
#
_entry.id   AF-A0A5P8MU40-F1
#
_cell.length_a   1.000
_cell.length_b   1.000
_cell.length_c   1.000
_cell.angle_alpha   90.00
_cell.angle_beta   90.00
_cell.angle_gamma   90.00
#
_symmetry.space_group_name_H-M   'P 1'
#
loop_
_entity.id
_entity.type
_entity.pdbx_description
1 polymer ?
#
loop_
_entity_poly.entity_id
_entity_poly.type
_entity_poly.pdbx_seq_one_letter_code
_entity_poly.pdbx_strand_id
1 'polypeptide(L)'
;MLVKFCQQRATTVLSPRDADLFQNWLLDLLAARVPPPLTERDYDWHAIAHACDVDHADLKRAGSILAPSLDALRRELARRGHVTVERGAARRTPPRSERGTPHRGADEPEAMPRRRGPRAKPIIEFPESDGRPWTDPPSFADALDLHMRRHGDTAKHLARVLEASATQVDATALNLWRRGVKVPRASRSLAALELIERRYRLPPGYFRSKLPNGDRCTSAGTIAGISRAERRRLAWHLPHDFDRRPLREREEILEWVQRVVITGTTDYRRFQAAAMKQRYSIRFPGLLDQSSRPRGLYRFCREEDGSLPDPDLASAALDAPPQLAEEMADLVRFKTATLTAFGYQRNGVWGEETASQKVEHLGLMFGALAASPSGAVHGFGVPLENLSFSLLVFPIVWDWYIQWRERRRGFYTAWEVDMLRIAAALTRAETGWLRQNPQLAERIRPIPNLITERDVAAARADWDAACEQMHRHGLARAREVQRVARIHRDPFEPIIAVLEAERPVAEYRKITEEILRLMPDEKRYPRAAAEAVRAFLMLRLGLHLGLRQKNLRQLLVCPRGRLPTSERRLAEMKRGELRWSERDQGWEVLIPSVAFKNANSSFFGSKPFRLILPDLGGLYHYLEAYIDRHRRVLLKHAADPGTLFVKTVKLTSKDAGYCQNTFYEAWRLAIQRYGIHNPYTGRGAIKGLLPHGPHNVRDVLATHILKKTGSYEQASYAIQDTPEMVAKHYGRFLPQDKAALAAQILNKVWEAA
;
A
#
# COMPACT_ATOMS: atom_id res chain seq x y z
N MET A 1 23.87 -4.96 -23.49
CA MET A 1 23.73 -5.40 -22.09
C MET A 1 25.03 -5.99 -21.56
N LEU A 2 25.63 -6.98 -22.25
CA LEU A 2 26.90 -7.60 -21.84
C LEU A 2 28.07 -6.59 -21.75
N VAL A 3 28.24 -5.71 -22.75
CA VAL A 3 29.27 -4.63 -22.71
C VAL A 3 29.14 -3.73 -21.48
N LYS A 4 27.93 -3.20 -21.23
CA LYS A 4 27.67 -2.36 -20.04
C LYS A 4 27.91 -3.13 -18.72
N PHE A 5 27.69 -4.44 -18.70
CA PHE A 5 27.98 -5.27 -17.53
C PHE A 5 29.49 -5.40 -17.30
N CYS A 6 30.27 -5.71 -18.34
CA CYS A 6 31.72 -5.83 -18.25
C CYS A 6 32.36 -4.51 -17.78
N GLN A 7 31.97 -3.39 -18.38
CA GLN A 7 32.46 -2.05 -18.03
C GLN A 7 32.16 -1.63 -16.58
N GLN A 8 31.07 -2.10 -15.98
CA GLN A 8 30.65 -1.71 -14.63
C GLN A 8 31.03 -2.72 -13.53
N ARG A 9 31.20 -3.99 -13.89
CA ARG A 9 31.37 -5.08 -12.92
C ARG A 9 32.62 -5.91 -13.16
N ALA A 10 32.96 -6.25 -14.40
CA ALA A 10 34.19 -7.02 -14.65
C ALA A 10 35.43 -6.18 -14.29
N THR A 11 35.43 -4.89 -14.62
CA THR A 11 36.48 -3.91 -14.26
C THR A 11 36.68 -3.69 -12.75
N THR A 12 35.73 -4.13 -11.91
CA THR A 12 35.85 -4.04 -10.44
C THR A 12 36.58 -5.23 -9.81
N VAL A 13 36.78 -6.31 -10.57
CA VAL A 13 37.33 -7.59 -10.07
C VAL A 13 38.43 -8.18 -10.95
N LEU A 14 38.53 -7.75 -12.19
CA LEU A 14 39.58 -8.09 -13.13
C LEU A 14 40.38 -6.82 -13.48
N SER A 15 41.63 -6.99 -13.90
CA SER A 15 42.41 -5.87 -14.46
C SER A 15 41.70 -5.29 -15.69
N PRO A 16 41.92 -4.01 -16.05
CA PRO A 16 41.30 -3.43 -17.24
C PRO A 16 41.55 -4.26 -18.51
N ARG A 17 42.76 -4.82 -18.65
CA ARG A 17 43.14 -5.71 -19.75
C ARG A 17 42.31 -7.00 -19.75
N ASP A 18 42.19 -7.66 -18.61
CA ASP A 18 41.48 -8.95 -18.51
C ASP A 18 39.96 -8.79 -18.60
N ALA A 19 39.44 -7.64 -18.14
CA ALA A 19 38.03 -7.29 -18.32
C ALA A 19 37.67 -7.08 -19.79
N ASP A 20 38.57 -6.48 -20.59
CA ASP A 20 38.40 -6.30 -22.03
C ASP A 20 38.50 -7.64 -22.77
N LEU A 21 39.47 -8.50 -22.41
CA LEU A 21 39.60 -9.85 -22.98
C LEU A 21 38.36 -10.71 -22.71
N PHE A 22 37.86 -10.69 -21.47
CA PHE A 22 36.63 -11.40 -21.09
C PHE A 22 35.38 -10.82 -21.80
N GLN A 23 35.31 -9.50 -21.96
CA GLN A 23 34.23 -8.85 -22.69
C GLN A 23 34.21 -9.25 -24.17
N ASN A 24 35.36 -9.22 -24.84
CA ASN A 24 35.48 -9.58 -26.24
C ASN A 24 35.07 -11.05 -26.46
N TRP A 25 35.58 -11.95 -25.61
CA TRP A 25 35.19 -13.36 -25.64
C TRP A 25 33.67 -13.59 -25.46
N LEU A 26 33.02 -12.85 -24.56
CA LEU A 26 31.55 -12.94 -24.38
C LEU A 26 30.77 -12.46 -25.62
N LEU A 27 31.29 -11.45 -26.33
CA LEU A 27 30.69 -10.95 -27.57
C LEU A 27 30.88 -11.95 -28.71
N ASP A 28 32.05 -12.60 -28.78
CA ASP A 28 32.34 -13.63 -29.77
C ASP A 28 31.44 -14.85 -29.58
N LEU A 29 31.20 -15.30 -28.34
CA LEU A 29 30.23 -16.37 -28.05
C LEU A 29 28.80 -15.99 -28.45
N LEU A 30 28.40 -14.73 -28.25
CA LEU A 30 27.09 -14.24 -28.68
C LEU A 30 26.97 -14.21 -30.21
N ALA A 31 28.03 -13.79 -30.91
CA ALA A 31 28.08 -13.76 -32.36
C ALA A 31 28.07 -15.17 -32.97
N ALA A 32 28.88 -16.08 -32.43
CA ALA A 32 28.98 -17.49 -32.84
C ALA A 32 27.79 -18.35 -32.35
N ARG A 33 26.94 -17.82 -31.45
CA ARG A 33 25.83 -18.51 -30.81
C ARG A 33 26.22 -19.78 -30.04
N VAL A 34 27.41 -19.80 -29.46
CA VAL A 34 27.92 -20.94 -28.69
C VAL A 34 27.66 -20.71 -27.20
N PRO A 35 27.09 -21.67 -26.45
CA PRO A 35 26.95 -21.54 -25.00
C PRO A 35 28.33 -21.59 -24.32
N PRO A 36 28.51 -20.89 -23.19
CA PRO A 36 29.75 -21.00 -22.43
C PRO A 36 29.95 -22.42 -21.87
N PRO A 37 31.21 -22.88 -21.71
CA PRO A 37 31.54 -24.20 -21.17
C PRO A 37 30.93 -24.47 -19.78
N LEU A 38 30.41 -25.68 -19.58
CA LEU A 38 29.74 -26.11 -18.34
C LEU A 38 30.31 -27.44 -17.85
N THR A 39 30.47 -27.55 -16.53
CA THR A 39 30.61 -28.83 -15.81
C THR A 39 29.25 -29.29 -15.27
N GLU A 40 29.15 -30.49 -14.68
CA GLU A 40 27.89 -31.05 -14.16
C GLU A 40 27.19 -30.17 -13.10
N ARG A 41 27.91 -29.25 -12.44
CA ARG A 41 27.37 -28.42 -11.34
C ARG A 41 27.62 -26.92 -11.45
N ASP A 42 28.54 -26.45 -12.31
CA ASP A 42 28.86 -25.02 -12.47
C ASP A 42 29.53 -24.73 -13.83
N TYR A 43 29.86 -23.47 -14.13
CA TYR A 43 30.68 -23.10 -15.28
C TYR A 43 32.08 -23.71 -15.21
N ASP A 44 32.60 -24.18 -16.35
CA ASP A 44 33.97 -24.67 -16.42
C ASP A 44 34.93 -23.47 -16.49
N TRP A 45 35.27 -22.92 -15.33
CA TRP A 45 36.17 -21.77 -15.22
C TRP A 45 37.59 -22.06 -15.73
N HIS A 46 37.99 -23.33 -15.85
CA HIS A 46 39.28 -23.69 -16.43
C HIS A 46 39.23 -23.58 -17.95
N ALA A 47 38.19 -24.13 -18.58
CA ALA A 47 37.96 -23.98 -20.02
C ALA A 47 37.70 -22.51 -20.41
N ILE A 48 36.99 -21.74 -19.57
CA ILE A 48 36.72 -20.33 -19.81
C ILE A 48 38.00 -19.49 -19.74
N ALA A 49 38.86 -19.72 -18.74
CA ALA A 49 40.13 -19.01 -18.60
C ALA A 49 41.05 -19.21 -19.79
N HIS A 50 41.17 -20.45 -20.27
CA HIS A 50 41.92 -20.76 -21.48
C HIS A 50 41.30 -20.13 -22.74
N ALA A 51 39.97 -20.02 -22.81
CA ALA A 51 39.28 -19.52 -24.00
C ALA A 51 39.31 -17.99 -24.12
N CYS A 52 39.35 -17.26 -23.02
CA CYS A 52 39.46 -15.80 -23.03
C CYS A 52 40.87 -15.27 -22.74
N ASP A 53 41.86 -16.16 -22.59
CA ASP A 53 43.27 -15.82 -22.32
C ASP A 53 43.46 -14.95 -21.06
N VAL A 54 42.72 -15.30 -20.00
CA VAL A 54 42.80 -14.64 -18.68
C VAL A 54 43.21 -15.68 -17.64
N ASP A 55 44.03 -15.28 -16.66
CA ASP A 55 44.50 -16.19 -15.62
C ASP A 55 43.35 -16.91 -14.88
N HIS A 56 43.49 -18.22 -14.72
CA HIS A 56 42.45 -19.06 -14.13
C HIS A 56 42.16 -18.69 -12.66
N ALA A 57 43.17 -18.30 -11.88
CA ALA A 57 42.99 -17.94 -10.48
C ALA A 57 42.19 -16.63 -10.35
N ASP A 58 42.36 -15.70 -11.27
CA ASP A 58 41.64 -14.42 -11.30
C ASP A 58 40.17 -14.60 -11.69
N LEU A 59 39.91 -15.38 -12.74
CA LEU A 59 38.53 -15.71 -13.16
C LEU A 59 37.78 -16.53 -12.11
N LYS A 60 38.45 -17.49 -11.47
CA LYS A 60 37.82 -18.32 -10.42
C LYS A 60 37.47 -17.49 -9.19
N ARG A 61 38.31 -16.53 -8.79
CA ARG A 61 37.99 -15.57 -7.71
C ARG A 61 36.83 -14.66 -8.09
N ALA A 62 36.80 -14.19 -9.34
CA ALA A 62 35.76 -13.30 -9.86
C ALA A 62 34.46 -14.04 -10.27
N GLY A 63 34.44 -15.37 -10.28
CA GLY A 63 33.40 -16.18 -10.90
C GLY A 63 31.98 -15.90 -10.39
N SER A 64 31.81 -15.63 -9.10
CA SER A 64 30.50 -15.26 -8.52
C SER A 64 29.94 -13.93 -9.05
N ILE A 65 30.82 -13.01 -9.45
CA ILE A 65 30.49 -11.69 -9.97
C ILE A 65 30.32 -11.74 -11.49
N LEU A 66 31.01 -12.66 -12.19
CA LEU A 66 30.95 -12.81 -13.65
C LEU A 66 29.86 -13.79 -14.12
N ALA A 67 29.48 -14.79 -13.32
CA ALA A 67 28.41 -15.76 -13.65
C ALA A 67 27.08 -15.12 -14.12
N PRO A 68 26.61 -13.98 -13.59
CA PRO A 68 25.41 -13.32 -14.09
C PRO A 68 25.47 -12.89 -15.57
N SER A 69 26.66 -12.58 -16.11
CA SER A 69 26.82 -12.31 -17.55
C SER A 69 26.71 -13.57 -18.41
N LEU A 70 27.25 -14.69 -17.94
CA LEU A 70 27.12 -15.99 -18.61
C LEU A 70 25.66 -16.48 -18.59
N ASP A 71 24.95 -16.28 -17.48
CA ASP A 71 23.52 -16.56 -17.38
C ASP A 71 22.69 -15.66 -18.31
N ALA A 72 23.06 -14.38 -18.44
CA ALA A 72 22.41 -13.47 -19.36
C ALA A 72 22.63 -13.89 -20.82
N LEU A 73 23.85 -14.28 -21.18
CA LEU A 73 24.20 -14.81 -22.49
C LEU A 73 23.38 -16.08 -22.80
N ARG A 74 23.34 -17.06 -21.89
CA ARG A 74 22.56 -18.30 -22.07
C ARG A 74 21.06 -18.05 -22.22
N ARG A 75 20.49 -17.12 -21.43
CA ARG A 75 19.07 -16.74 -21.56
C ARG A 75 18.78 -16.09 -22.91
N GLU A 76 19.70 -15.27 -23.41
CA GLU A 76 19.55 -14.61 -24.71
C GLU A 76 19.69 -15.62 -25.87
N LEU A 77 20.64 -16.56 -25.79
CA LEU A 77 20.78 -17.66 -26.74
C LEU A 77 19.53 -18.58 -26.73
N ALA A 78 18.98 -18.89 -25.55
CA ALA A 78 17.76 -19.68 -25.43
C ALA A 78 16.51 -18.96 -25.97
N ARG A 79 16.47 -17.62 -25.89
CA ARG A 79 15.37 -16.80 -26.43
C ARG A 79 15.37 -16.73 -27.95
N ARG A 80 16.53 -16.86 -28.60
CA ARG A 80 16.69 -16.70 -30.05
C ARG A 80 16.58 -18.00 -30.88
N GLY A 81 16.39 -19.15 -30.23
CA GLY A 81 16.05 -20.44 -30.88
C GLY A 81 17.26 -21.32 -31.22
N HIS A 82 17.18 -22.59 -30.78
CA HIS A 82 18.05 -23.76 -30.98
C HIS A 82 19.56 -23.54 -31.14
N VAL A 83 20.31 -23.78 -30.04
CA VAL A 83 21.72 -24.18 -30.13
C VAL A 83 21.82 -25.68 -29.84
N THR A 84 22.23 -26.43 -30.87
CA THR A 84 22.70 -27.80 -30.80
C THR A 84 23.94 -27.84 -29.92
N VAL A 85 23.90 -28.58 -28.81
CA VAL A 85 25.11 -28.89 -28.04
C VAL A 85 25.86 -29.97 -28.81
N GLU A 86 26.83 -29.56 -29.64
CA GLU A 86 27.80 -30.49 -30.21
C GLU A 86 28.70 -31.03 -29.10
N ARG A 87 28.58 -32.33 -28.81
CA ARG A 87 29.51 -33.06 -27.96
C ARG A 87 30.74 -33.43 -28.80
N GLY A 88 31.84 -32.72 -28.58
CA GLY A 88 33.15 -33.05 -29.16
C GLY A 88 33.58 -34.47 -28.77
N ALA A 89 33.96 -35.24 -29.78
CA ALA A 89 34.35 -36.64 -29.71
C ALA A 89 35.72 -36.88 -29.07
N ALA A 90 35.86 -37.98 -28.31
CA ALA A 90 37.13 -38.61 -27.99
C ALA A 90 37.09 -40.12 -28.32
N ARG A 91 37.73 -40.46 -29.45
CA ARG A 91 38.49 -41.68 -29.83
C ARG A 91 38.00 -43.10 -29.42
N ARG A 92 37.40 -43.78 -30.41
CA ARG A 92 37.71 -45.14 -30.98
C ARG A 92 39.12 -45.69 -30.67
N THR A 93 39.48 -46.98 -30.52
CA THR A 93 38.96 -48.40 -30.55
C THR A 93 40.19 -49.30 -30.13
N PRO A 94 40.21 -50.67 -29.99
CA PRO A 94 39.52 -51.71 -30.78
C PRO A 94 39.03 -52.99 -30.01
N PRO A 95 38.42 -53.97 -30.71
CA PRO A 95 37.57 -55.01 -30.14
C PRO A 95 38.19 -56.42 -30.16
N ARG A 96 37.56 -57.35 -29.44
CA ARG A 96 37.61 -58.82 -29.59
C ARG A 96 36.68 -59.41 -28.51
N SER A 97 35.92 -60.50 -28.67
CA SER A 97 35.47 -61.33 -29.78
C SER A 97 34.42 -62.29 -29.19
N GLU A 98 33.48 -62.71 -30.04
CA GLU A 98 32.54 -63.81 -29.94
C GLU A 98 32.85 -64.96 -28.97
N ARG A 99 31.78 -65.50 -28.35
CA ARG A 99 31.33 -66.91 -28.36
C ARG A 99 30.16 -67.00 -27.35
N GLY A 100 28.99 -67.51 -27.72
CA GLY A 100 28.80 -68.91 -28.09
C GLY A 100 28.68 -69.73 -26.80
N THR A 101 27.44 -70.09 -26.45
CA THR A 101 26.99 -70.84 -25.26
C THR A 101 27.86 -72.02 -24.85
N PRO A 102 27.76 -72.44 -23.57
CA PRO A 102 27.25 -73.79 -23.35
C PRO A 102 26.18 -73.88 -22.26
N HIS A 103 25.35 -74.92 -22.43
CA HIS A 103 24.32 -75.40 -21.54
C HIS A 103 24.87 -76.56 -20.68
N ARG A 104 24.20 -76.86 -19.55
CA ARG A 104 24.42 -77.93 -18.53
C ARG A 104 25.45 -77.59 -17.43
N GLY A 105 25.16 -77.74 -16.14
CA GLY A 105 24.01 -78.26 -15.41
C GLY A 105 24.29 -78.28 -13.89
N ALA A 106 23.29 -78.72 -13.14
CA ALA A 106 23.29 -79.11 -11.73
C ALA A 106 23.03 -78.03 -10.66
N ASP A 107 21.90 -78.27 -9.98
CA ASP A 107 21.52 -78.01 -8.58
C ASP A 107 20.93 -76.65 -8.14
N GLU A 108 19.62 -76.75 -7.92
CA GLU A 108 18.65 -75.89 -7.21
C GLU A 108 19.06 -75.50 -5.78
N PRO A 109 18.52 -74.39 -5.19
CA PRO A 109 17.11 -74.34 -4.79
C PRO A 109 16.30 -73.10 -5.18
N GLU A 110 15.06 -73.38 -5.54
CA GLU A 110 13.86 -72.55 -5.69
C GLU A 110 13.92 -71.12 -5.09
N ALA A 111 13.86 -70.12 -5.97
CA ALA A 111 13.41 -68.78 -5.61
C ALA A 111 11.93 -68.61 -5.99
N MET A 112 11.05 -68.49 -4.98
CA MET A 112 9.62 -68.24 -5.14
C MET A 112 9.32 -67.05 -6.08
N PRO A 113 8.28 -67.12 -6.93
CA PRO A 113 7.92 -66.01 -7.80
C PRO A 113 7.33 -64.85 -6.99
N ARG A 114 7.93 -63.67 -7.13
CA ARG A 114 7.40 -62.40 -6.61
C ARG A 114 5.97 -62.19 -7.13
N ARG A 115 5.00 -62.19 -6.23
CA ARG A 115 3.58 -61.90 -6.51
C ARG A 115 3.45 -60.62 -7.34
N ARG A 116 2.97 -60.74 -8.58
CA ARG A 116 2.54 -59.59 -9.40
C ARG A 116 1.44 -58.85 -8.63
N GLY A 117 1.63 -57.55 -8.41
CA GLY A 117 0.61 -56.71 -7.80
C GLY A 117 -0.71 -56.76 -8.58
N PRO A 118 -1.85 -56.47 -7.92
CA PRO A 118 -3.17 -56.57 -8.52
C PRO A 118 -3.27 -55.75 -9.82
N ARG A 119 -3.96 -56.31 -10.84
CA ARG A 119 -4.24 -55.63 -12.11
C ARG A 119 -4.94 -54.29 -11.85
N ALA A 120 -4.58 -53.27 -12.62
CA ALA A 120 -5.16 -51.94 -12.47
C ALA A 120 -6.68 -51.97 -12.70
N LYS A 121 -7.44 -51.29 -11.83
CA LYS A 121 -8.89 -51.12 -12.00
C LYS A 121 -9.20 -50.48 -13.36
N PRO A 122 -10.26 -50.94 -14.06
CA PRO A 122 -10.69 -50.35 -15.32
C PRO A 122 -11.23 -48.92 -15.11
N ILE A 123 -10.97 -48.04 -16.07
CA ILE A 123 -11.47 -46.66 -16.07
C ILE A 123 -12.93 -46.67 -16.51
N ILE A 124 -13.85 -46.55 -15.54
CA ILE A 124 -15.30 -46.44 -15.77
C ILE A 124 -15.68 -44.96 -15.71
N GLU A 125 -16.37 -44.38 -16.71
CA GLU A 125 -16.69 -42.93 -16.75
C GLU A 125 -17.55 -42.46 -15.57
N PHE A 126 -18.59 -43.23 -15.20
CA PHE A 126 -19.47 -42.96 -14.07
C PHE A 126 -19.46 -44.16 -13.09
N PRO A 127 -18.61 -44.16 -12.05
CA PRO A 127 -18.57 -45.25 -11.07
C PRO A 127 -19.84 -45.26 -10.21
N GLU A 128 -20.39 -46.45 -9.95
CA GLU A 128 -21.51 -46.63 -9.04
C GLU A 128 -21.15 -46.20 -7.62
N SER A 129 -22.09 -45.56 -6.93
CA SER A 129 -21.93 -45.20 -5.52
C SER A 129 -22.28 -46.37 -4.61
N ASP A 130 -21.73 -46.38 -3.40
CA ASP A 130 -22.05 -47.32 -2.30
C ASP A 130 -23.52 -47.34 -1.83
N GLY A 131 -24.41 -46.50 -2.39
CA GLY A 131 -25.86 -46.50 -2.15
C GLY A 131 -26.29 -45.97 -0.79
N ARG A 132 -25.35 -45.50 0.05
CA ARG A 132 -25.63 -45.04 1.41
C ARG A 132 -26.03 -43.55 1.43
N PRO A 133 -26.98 -43.13 2.29
CA PRO A 133 -27.24 -41.72 2.52
C PRO A 133 -25.99 -41.07 3.13
N TRP A 134 -25.72 -39.82 2.75
CA TRP A 134 -24.53 -39.08 3.16
C TRP A 134 -24.91 -37.65 3.57
N THR A 135 -24.17 -37.11 4.54
CA THR A 135 -24.29 -35.72 4.98
C THR A 135 -23.21 -34.88 4.32
N ASP A 136 -23.58 -33.72 3.78
CA ASP A 136 -22.68 -32.86 3.05
C ASP A 136 -21.60 -32.22 3.95
N PRO A 137 -20.30 -32.57 3.80
CA PRO A 137 -19.26 -31.98 4.63
C PRO A 137 -19.03 -30.50 4.28
N PRO A 138 -18.73 -29.64 5.27
CA PRO A 138 -18.49 -28.22 5.02
C PRO A 138 -17.14 -27.94 4.34
N SER A 139 -16.16 -28.84 4.45
CA SER A 139 -14.80 -28.64 3.92
C SER A 139 -14.57 -29.40 2.60
N PHE A 140 -13.81 -28.80 1.68
CA PHE A 140 -13.42 -29.45 0.43
C PHE A 140 -12.67 -30.77 0.64
N ALA A 141 -11.79 -30.84 1.65
CA ALA A 141 -10.98 -32.03 1.89
C ALA A 141 -11.85 -33.22 2.31
N ASP A 142 -12.79 -32.96 3.22
CA ASP A 142 -13.72 -33.98 3.73
C ASP A 142 -14.71 -34.40 2.64
N ALA A 143 -15.20 -33.44 1.84
CA ALA A 143 -16.07 -33.73 0.70
C ALA A 143 -15.35 -34.60 -0.35
N LEU A 144 -14.10 -34.26 -0.70
CA LEU A 144 -13.32 -35.04 -1.67
C LEU A 144 -13.04 -36.45 -1.15
N ASP A 145 -12.67 -36.59 0.12
CA ASP A 145 -12.43 -37.91 0.74
C ASP A 145 -13.70 -38.75 0.79
N LEU A 146 -14.84 -38.14 1.14
CA LEU A 146 -16.15 -38.79 1.15
C LEU A 146 -16.50 -39.35 -0.23
N HIS A 147 -16.47 -38.52 -1.28
CA HIS A 147 -16.86 -38.96 -2.63
C HIS A 147 -15.87 -39.98 -3.21
N MET A 148 -14.56 -39.82 -2.97
CA MET A 148 -13.59 -40.84 -3.36
C MET A 148 -13.87 -42.20 -2.72
N ARG A 149 -14.26 -42.23 -1.43
CA ARG A 149 -14.62 -43.47 -0.73
C ARG A 149 -15.91 -44.07 -1.28
N ARG A 150 -16.95 -43.26 -1.47
CA ARG A 150 -18.27 -43.70 -1.96
C ARG A 150 -18.21 -44.35 -3.34
N HIS A 151 -17.31 -43.88 -4.20
CA HIS A 151 -17.14 -44.40 -5.55
C HIS A 151 -15.92 -45.36 -5.69
N GLY A 152 -15.30 -45.76 -4.57
CA GLY A 152 -14.20 -46.73 -4.55
C GLY A 152 -12.92 -46.29 -5.26
N ASP A 153 -12.72 -44.97 -5.40
CA ASP A 153 -11.59 -44.35 -6.09
C ASP A 153 -10.43 -44.10 -5.12
N THR A 154 -9.24 -44.58 -5.47
CA THR A 154 -7.99 -44.21 -4.79
C THR A 154 -7.35 -43.02 -5.48
N ALA A 155 -6.49 -42.26 -4.79
CA ALA A 155 -5.77 -41.13 -5.40
C ALA A 155 -4.95 -41.53 -6.63
N LYS A 156 -4.42 -42.77 -6.66
CA LYS A 156 -3.72 -43.33 -7.82
C LYS A 156 -4.67 -43.63 -8.98
N HIS A 157 -5.85 -44.18 -8.67
CA HIS A 157 -6.86 -44.47 -9.68
C HIS A 157 -7.40 -43.17 -10.30
N LEU A 158 -7.78 -42.20 -9.46
CA LEU A 158 -8.33 -40.92 -9.91
C LEU A 158 -7.30 -40.09 -10.71
N ALA A 159 -6.02 -40.11 -10.35
CA ALA A 159 -4.97 -39.46 -11.15
C ALA A 159 -4.89 -40.04 -12.57
N ARG A 160 -4.98 -41.37 -12.69
CA ARG A 160 -4.95 -42.06 -13.99
C ARG A 160 -6.16 -41.73 -14.87
N VAL A 161 -7.32 -41.55 -14.25
CA VAL A 161 -8.54 -41.07 -14.94
C VAL A 161 -8.34 -39.64 -15.45
N LEU A 162 -7.77 -38.75 -14.64
CA LEU A 162 -7.53 -37.36 -15.02
C LEU A 162 -6.46 -37.20 -16.11
N GLU A 163 -5.41 -38.04 -16.08
CA GLU A 163 -4.39 -38.12 -17.14
C GLU A 163 -5.01 -38.51 -18.49
N ALA A 164 -5.97 -39.45 -18.51
CA ALA A 164 -6.67 -39.86 -19.72
C ALA A 164 -7.56 -38.73 -20.30
N SER A 165 -8.05 -37.80 -19.47
CA SER A 165 -8.88 -36.66 -19.88
C SER A 165 -8.07 -35.37 -20.08
N ALA A 166 -6.79 -35.46 -20.46
CA ALA A 166 -5.88 -34.34 -20.77
C ALA A 166 -5.62 -33.35 -19.60
N THR A 167 -5.92 -33.75 -18.36
CA THR A 167 -5.70 -32.91 -17.17
C THR A 167 -4.64 -33.56 -16.27
N GLN A 168 -3.38 -33.15 -16.42
CA GLN A 168 -2.27 -33.71 -15.63
C GLN A 168 -2.34 -33.28 -14.16
N VAL A 169 -2.91 -34.12 -13.30
CA VAL A 169 -2.91 -33.97 -11.84
C VAL A 169 -2.42 -35.26 -11.19
N ASP A 170 -1.25 -35.19 -10.58
CA ASP A 170 -0.59 -36.35 -10.00
C ASP A 170 -1.32 -36.89 -8.75
N ALA A 171 -1.17 -38.20 -8.49
CA ALA A 171 -1.72 -38.88 -7.31
C ALA A 171 -1.27 -38.25 -5.98
N THR A 172 -0.06 -37.67 -5.94
CA THR A 172 0.46 -36.96 -4.77
C THR A 172 -0.33 -35.69 -4.50
N ALA A 173 -0.74 -34.95 -5.54
CA ALA A 173 -1.55 -33.76 -5.40
C ALA A 173 -2.94 -34.09 -4.85
N LEU A 174 -3.60 -35.12 -5.39
CA LEU A 174 -4.89 -35.61 -4.90
C LEU A 174 -4.84 -36.07 -3.44
N ASN A 175 -3.78 -36.77 -3.03
CA ASN A 175 -3.59 -37.15 -1.63
C ASN A 175 -3.41 -35.93 -0.70
N LEU A 176 -2.69 -34.90 -1.15
CA LEU A 176 -2.54 -33.65 -0.39
C LEU A 176 -3.83 -32.84 -0.34
N TRP A 177 -4.70 -32.96 -1.35
CA TRP A 177 -6.04 -32.35 -1.37
C TRP A 177 -6.98 -33.05 -0.39
N ARG A 178 -7.01 -34.38 -0.43
CA ARG A 178 -7.80 -35.24 0.47
C ARG A 178 -7.45 -35.02 1.94
N ARG A 179 -6.17 -34.79 2.25
CA ARG A 179 -5.69 -34.49 3.62
C ARG A 179 -5.84 -33.03 4.03
N GLY A 180 -6.38 -32.16 3.16
CA GLY A 180 -6.54 -30.73 3.44
C GLY A 180 -5.24 -29.91 3.44
N VAL A 181 -4.08 -30.51 3.15
CA VAL A 181 -2.77 -29.83 3.13
C VAL A 181 -2.68 -28.84 1.96
N LYS A 182 -2.99 -29.29 0.74
CA LYS A 182 -3.04 -28.43 -0.47
C LYS A 182 -4.48 -28.31 -0.99
N VAL A 183 -4.76 -27.28 -1.78
CA VAL A 183 -6.04 -27.13 -2.49
C VAL A 183 -5.75 -26.82 -3.96
N PRO A 184 -6.63 -27.27 -4.86
CA PRO A 184 -6.57 -26.89 -6.26
C PRO A 184 -6.66 -25.37 -6.40
N ARG A 185 -5.73 -24.79 -7.16
CA ARG A 185 -5.66 -23.35 -7.43
C ARG A 185 -5.42 -23.05 -8.90
N ALA A 186 -4.54 -23.79 -9.57
CA ALA A 186 -4.28 -23.55 -10.98
C ALA A 186 -5.52 -23.84 -11.84
N SER A 187 -5.67 -23.15 -12.97
CA SER A 187 -6.78 -23.37 -13.92
C SER A 187 -6.90 -24.85 -14.33
N ARG A 188 -5.76 -25.54 -14.48
CA ARG A 188 -5.72 -26.99 -14.74
C ARG A 188 -6.28 -27.81 -13.57
N SER A 189 -5.93 -27.45 -12.35
CA SER A 189 -6.43 -28.12 -11.15
C SER A 189 -7.93 -27.88 -10.90
N LEU A 190 -8.46 -26.74 -11.34
CA LEU A 190 -9.90 -26.45 -11.28
C LEU A 190 -10.67 -27.19 -12.37
N ALA A 191 -10.14 -27.27 -13.59
CA ALA A 191 -10.71 -28.13 -14.64
C ALA A 191 -10.76 -29.61 -14.21
N ALA A 192 -9.74 -30.07 -13.47
CA ALA A 192 -9.76 -31.41 -12.88
C ALA A 192 -10.92 -31.60 -11.90
N LEU A 193 -11.29 -30.57 -11.12
CA LEU A 193 -12.45 -30.67 -10.24
C LEU A 193 -13.76 -30.79 -11.01
N GLU A 194 -13.95 -30.01 -12.08
CA GLU A 194 -15.14 -30.09 -12.94
C GLU A 194 -15.32 -31.51 -13.51
N LEU A 195 -14.20 -32.16 -13.90
CA LEU A 195 -14.21 -33.56 -14.35
C LEU A 195 -14.57 -34.54 -13.23
N ILE A 196 -14.08 -34.32 -12.01
CA ILE A 196 -14.42 -35.14 -10.83
C ILE A 196 -15.89 -34.96 -10.45
N GLU A 197 -16.43 -33.74 -10.50
CA GLU A 197 -17.85 -33.43 -10.26
C GLU A 197 -18.73 -34.18 -11.26
N ARG A 198 -18.37 -34.12 -12.56
CA ARG A 198 -19.08 -34.86 -13.62
C ARG A 198 -19.03 -36.36 -13.38
N ARG A 199 -17.84 -36.91 -13.08
CA ARG A 199 -17.63 -38.34 -12.79
C ARG A 199 -18.53 -38.84 -11.66
N TYR A 200 -18.65 -38.06 -10.57
CA TYR A 200 -19.44 -38.43 -9.39
C TYR A 200 -20.90 -37.94 -9.46
N ARG A 201 -21.33 -37.35 -10.59
CA ARG A 201 -22.68 -36.79 -10.79
C ARG A 201 -23.07 -35.77 -9.71
N LEU A 202 -22.12 -34.94 -9.31
CA LEU A 202 -22.33 -33.85 -8.36
C LEU A 202 -22.79 -32.59 -9.09
N PRO A 203 -23.51 -31.68 -8.40
CA PRO A 203 -23.86 -30.39 -8.98
C PRO A 203 -22.60 -29.64 -9.49
N PRO A 204 -22.65 -28.99 -10.66
CA PRO A 204 -21.53 -28.20 -11.15
C PRO A 204 -21.08 -27.15 -10.12
N GLY A 205 -19.78 -27.12 -9.82
CA GLY A 205 -19.20 -26.21 -8.83
C GLY A 205 -19.35 -26.66 -7.37
N TYR A 206 -19.79 -27.90 -7.10
CA TYR A 206 -19.92 -28.45 -5.76
C TYR A 206 -18.61 -28.44 -4.95
N PHE A 207 -17.51 -29.00 -5.48
CA PHE A 207 -16.22 -28.98 -4.77
C PHE A 207 -15.67 -27.57 -4.68
N ARG A 208 -15.98 -26.77 -5.70
CA ARG A 208 -15.51 -25.39 -5.81
C ARG A 208 -16.10 -24.48 -4.74
N SER A 209 -17.39 -24.60 -4.44
CA SER A 209 -18.06 -23.83 -3.37
C SER A 209 -17.45 -24.10 -1.99
N LYS A 210 -16.79 -25.26 -1.82
CA LYS A 210 -16.13 -25.69 -0.59
C LYS A 210 -14.64 -25.34 -0.53
N LEU A 211 -14.07 -24.73 -1.58
CA LEU A 211 -12.66 -24.32 -1.59
C LEU A 211 -12.46 -23.05 -0.75
N PRO A 212 -11.48 -23.01 0.17
CA PRO A 212 -11.26 -21.89 1.09
C PRO A 212 -10.73 -20.59 0.44
N ASN A 213 -10.84 -20.42 -0.90
CA ASN A 213 -10.57 -19.20 -1.69
C ASN A 213 -11.02 -19.38 -3.17
N GLY A 214 -12.18 -19.98 -3.45
CA GLY A 214 -12.60 -20.45 -4.80
C GLY A 214 -12.74 -19.40 -5.92
N ASP A 215 -12.76 -18.10 -5.57
CA ASP A 215 -13.16 -17.02 -6.49
C ASP A 215 -12.07 -16.00 -6.80
N ARG A 216 -10.80 -16.28 -6.46
CA ARG A 216 -9.69 -15.46 -6.96
C ARG A 216 -9.26 -15.96 -8.33
N CYS A 217 -9.03 -15.03 -9.24
CA CYS A 217 -8.32 -15.33 -10.48
C CYS A 217 -6.90 -15.81 -10.11
N THR A 218 -6.66 -17.12 -10.22
CA THR A 218 -5.40 -17.76 -9.81
C THR A 218 -4.29 -17.63 -10.84
N SER A 219 -4.71 -17.38 -12.08
CA SER A 219 -3.94 -16.94 -13.22
C SER A 219 -4.69 -15.74 -13.74
N ALA A 220 -4.30 -14.53 -13.36
CA ALA A 220 -4.36 -13.49 -14.38
C ALA A 220 -3.14 -13.82 -15.24
N GLY A 221 -3.34 -14.25 -16.48
CA GLY A 221 -2.22 -14.52 -17.40
C GLY A 221 -1.23 -13.35 -17.47
N THR A 222 -0.22 -13.44 -18.34
CA THR A 222 0.64 -12.28 -18.59
C THR A 222 -0.17 -11.21 -19.33
N ILE A 223 -0.82 -10.30 -18.57
CA ILE A 223 -1.43 -9.09 -19.12
C ILE A 223 -0.28 -8.18 -19.57
N ALA A 224 -0.25 -7.84 -20.86
CA ALA A 224 0.79 -7.01 -21.45
C ALA A 224 0.84 -5.63 -20.76
N GLY A 225 2.05 -5.12 -20.48
CA GLY A 225 2.25 -3.82 -19.84
C GLY A 225 1.98 -3.75 -18.33
N ILE A 226 1.47 -4.81 -17.68
CA ILE A 226 1.17 -4.80 -16.23
C ILE A 226 2.22 -5.58 -15.43
N SER A 227 2.74 -4.93 -14.39
CA SER A 227 3.74 -5.51 -13.51
C SER A 227 3.24 -6.73 -12.72
N ARG A 228 4.17 -7.48 -12.10
CA ARG A 228 3.79 -8.68 -11.33
C ARG A 228 2.99 -8.37 -10.07
N ALA A 229 3.24 -7.29 -9.33
CA ALA A 229 2.45 -7.02 -8.13
C ALA A 229 1.21 -6.17 -8.41
N GLU A 230 1.16 -5.38 -9.49
CA GLU A 230 -0.10 -4.85 -9.98
C GLU A 230 -1.03 -5.97 -10.39
N ARG A 231 -0.54 -6.99 -11.11
CA ARG A 231 -1.30 -8.24 -11.36
C ARG A 231 -1.80 -8.92 -10.08
N ARG A 232 -1.01 -8.94 -9.00
CA ARG A 232 -1.46 -9.49 -7.71
C ARG A 232 -2.58 -8.65 -7.06
N ARG A 233 -2.57 -7.33 -7.25
CA ARG A 233 -3.64 -6.44 -6.78
C ARG A 233 -4.90 -6.66 -7.63
N LEU A 234 -4.77 -6.72 -8.94
CA LEU A 234 -5.87 -6.96 -9.87
C LEU A 234 -6.50 -8.34 -9.67
N ALA A 235 -5.72 -9.39 -9.42
CA ALA A 235 -6.21 -10.77 -9.24
C ALA A 235 -7.31 -10.92 -8.17
N TRP A 236 -7.38 -9.99 -7.21
CA TRP A 236 -8.44 -9.93 -6.21
C TRP A 236 -9.78 -9.41 -6.73
N HIS A 237 -9.76 -8.64 -7.81
CA HIS A 237 -10.90 -7.97 -8.40
C HIS A 237 -11.30 -8.56 -9.76
N LEU A 238 -10.48 -9.47 -10.30
CA LEU A 238 -10.81 -10.18 -11.53
C LEU A 238 -11.71 -11.39 -11.25
N PRO A 239 -12.68 -11.68 -12.14
CA PRO A 239 -13.40 -12.94 -12.14
C PRO A 239 -12.47 -14.13 -12.26
N HIS A 240 -12.93 -15.27 -11.75
CA HIS A 240 -12.13 -16.48 -11.74
C HIS A 240 -11.89 -17.04 -13.16
N ASP A 241 -12.84 -16.81 -14.06
CA ASP A 241 -12.89 -17.23 -15.45
C ASP A 241 -12.36 -16.15 -16.40
N PHE A 242 -11.77 -15.09 -15.85
CA PHE A 242 -11.24 -13.96 -16.61
C PHE A 242 -10.37 -14.39 -17.80
N ASP A 243 -9.45 -15.34 -17.60
CA ASP A 243 -8.58 -15.85 -18.67
C ASP A 243 -9.34 -16.57 -19.81
N ARG A 244 -10.56 -17.08 -19.55
CA ARG A 244 -11.43 -17.77 -20.51
C ARG A 244 -12.40 -16.83 -21.23
N ARG A 245 -12.57 -15.59 -20.77
CA ARG A 245 -13.49 -14.61 -21.35
C ARG A 245 -12.95 -14.01 -22.66
N PRO A 246 -13.82 -13.55 -23.58
CA PRO A 246 -13.42 -12.84 -24.79
C PRO A 246 -12.52 -11.63 -24.50
N LEU A 247 -11.64 -11.25 -25.45
CA LEU A 247 -10.72 -10.12 -25.28
C LEU A 247 -11.43 -8.82 -24.89
N ARG A 248 -12.52 -8.50 -25.58
CA ARG A 248 -13.33 -7.29 -25.32
C ARG A 248 -13.85 -7.22 -23.88
N GLU A 249 -14.36 -8.33 -23.37
CA GLU A 249 -14.87 -8.40 -21.99
C GLU A 249 -13.73 -8.32 -20.97
N ARG A 250 -12.56 -8.90 -21.27
CA ARG A 250 -11.37 -8.77 -20.43
C ARG A 250 -10.88 -7.31 -20.34
N GLU A 251 -10.89 -6.59 -21.45
CA GLU A 251 -10.54 -5.16 -21.49
C GLU A 251 -11.53 -4.32 -20.69
N GLU A 252 -12.83 -4.57 -20.86
CA GLU A 252 -13.89 -3.89 -20.09
C GLU A 252 -13.74 -4.10 -18.57
N ILE A 253 -13.51 -5.34 -18.14
CA ILE A 253 -13.30 -5.67 -16.73
C ILE A 253 -12.03 -4.98 -16.20
N LEU A 254 -10.94 -4.98 -16.96
CA LEU A 254 -9.69 -4.34 -16.56
C LEU A 254 -9.85 -2.82 -16.44
N GLU A 255 -10.50 -2.19 -17.41
CA GLU A 255 -10.79 -0.76 -17.38
C GLU A 255 -11.65 -0.42 -16.16
N TRP A 256 -12.72 -1.19 -15.90
CA TRP A 256 -13.58 -0.98 -14.74
C TRP A 256 -12.81 -1.12 -13.42
N VAL A 257 -12.00 -2.18 -13.25
CA VAL A 257 -11.21 -2.40 -12.04
C VAL A 257 -10.19 -1.29 -11.84
N GLN A 258 -9.48 -0.88 -12.90
CA GLN A 258 -8.52 0.21 -12.82
C GLN A 258 -9.22 1.53 -12.46
N ARG A 259 -10.34 1.85 -13.12
CA ARG A 259 -11.10 3.10 -12.97
C ARG A 259 -11.80 3.21 -11.62
N VAL A 260 -12.52 2.18 -11.19
CA VAL A 260 -13.37 2.23 -9.99
C VAL A 260 -12.63 1.78 -8.73
N VAL A 261 -11.87 0.69 -8.82
CA VAL A 261 -11.26 0.06 -7.63
C VAL A 261 -9.86 0.60 -7.37
N ILE A 262 -8.96 0.58 -8.35
CA ILE A 262 -7.56 0.95 -8.11
C ILE A 262 -7.41 2.45 -7.98
N THR A 263 -7.76 3.19 -9.03
CA THR A 263 -7.68 4.65 -9.05
C THR A 263 -8.86 5.27 -8.31
N GLY A 264 -10.05 4.72 -8.49
CA GLY A 264 -11.30 5.36 -8.10
C GLY A 264 -11.42 6.73 -8.75
N THR A 265 -11.12 6.80 -10.06
CA THR A 265 -10.91 8.05 -10.80
C THR A 265 -12.12 8.94 -10.73
N THR A 266 -11.92 10.07 -10.10
CA THR A 266 -12.58 11.32 -10.39
C THR A 266 -11.58 12.14 -11.22
N ASP A 267 -12.02 13.13 -12.00
CA ASP A 267 -11.11 13.96 -12.82
C ASP A 267 -9.99 14.56 -11.97
N TYR A 268 -10.30 14.89 -10.72
CA TYR A 268 -9.33 15.36 -9.75
C TYR A 268 -8.25 14.33 -9.41
N ARG A 269 -8.59 13.04 -9.24
CA ARG A 269 -7.57 12.03 -8.90
C ARG A 269 -6.63 11.76 -10.07
N ARG A 270 -7.11 11.90 -11.31
CA ARG A 270 -6.26 11.88 -12.50
C ARG A 270 -5.29 13.06 -12.48
N PHE A 271 -5.81 14.26 -12.20
CA PHE A 271 -4.98 15.45 -12.01
C PHE A 271 -3.97 15.29 -10.86
N GLN A 272 -4.38 14.78 -9.69
CA GLN A 272 -3.49 14.58 -8.54
C GLN A 272 -2.40 13.55 -8.85
N ALA A 273 -2.74 12.44 -9.51
CA ALA A 273 -1.76 11.44 -9.92
C ALA A 273 -0.77 12.02 -10.95
N ALA A 274 -1.24 12.83 -11.90
CA ALA A 274 -0.39 13.53 -12.86
C ALA A 274 0.52 14.58 -12.17
N ALA A 275 -0.05 15.38 -11.27
CA ALA A 275 0.67 16.38 -10.49
C ALA A 275 1.71 15.74 -9.55
N MET A 276 1.44 14.55 -9.00
CA MET A 276 2.39 13.79 -8.18
C MET A 276 3.59 13.26 -8.99
N LYS A 277 3.46 13.09 -10.32
CA LYS A 277 4.59 12.74 -11.20
C LYS A 277 5.54 13.92 -11.38
N GLN A 278 5.03 15.15 -11.29
CA GLN A 278 5.80 16.38 -11.42
C GLN A 278 6.31 16.83 -10.04
N ARG A 279 7.45 16.28 -9.61
CA ARG A 279 8.07 16.64 -8.31
C ARG A 279 8.85 17.95 -8.46
N TYR A 280 8.67 18.86 -7.51
CA TYR A 280 9.39 20.15 -7.49
C TYR A 280 9.67 20.69 -6.09
N SER A 281 9.25 20.01 -5.01
CA SER A 281 9.43 20.52 -3.65
C SER A 281 10.91 20.57 -3.26
N ILE A 282 11.33 21.67 -2.64
CA ILE A 282 12.61 21.75 -1.95
C ILE A 282 12.53 21.01 -0.62
N ARG A 283 13.57 20.24 -0.29
CA ARG A 283 13.65 19.44 0.93
C ARG A 283 14.51 20.13 2.00
N PHE A 284 14.10 19.97 3.25
CA PHE A 284 14.81 20.46 4.42
C PHE A 284 15.33 19.28 5.24
N PRO A 285 16.49 18.69 4.90
CA PRO A 285 17.04 17.55 5.63
C PRO A 285 17.44 17.93 7.05
N GLY A 286 17.23 17.02 8.02
CA GLY A 286 17.59 17.23 9.44
C GLY A 286 16.59 18.04 10.28
N LEU A 287 15.52 18.55 9.67
CA LEU A 287 14.50 19.38 10.32
C LEU A 287 13.29 18.55 10.76
N LEU A 288 13.06 18.52 12.09
CA LEU A 288 12.14 17.61 12.81
C LEU A 288 12.56 16.15 12.60
N ASP A 289 12.04 15.21 13.40
CA ASP A 289 12.35 13.78 13.25
C ASP A 289 11.69 13.24 11.96
N GLN A 290 12.14 13.75 10.81
CA GLN A 290 12.11 13.09 9.52
C GLN A 290 13.03 11.88 9.63
N SER A 291 12.67 10.96 10.53
CA SER A 291 13.16 9.60 10.68
C SER A 291 13.72 9.18 9.36
N SER A 292 15.05 9.31 9.25
CA SER A 292 15.89 8.94 8.13
C SER A 292 15.04 8.62 6.91
N ARG A 293 14.47 9.61 6.19
CA ARG A 293 13.87 9.29 4.88
C ARG A 293 15.08 8.87 4.06
N PRO A 294 15.37 7.57 3.90
CA PRO A 294 16.56 7.15 3.22
C PRO A 294 16.40 7.66 1.79
N ARG A 295 17.53 7.86 1.11
CA ARG A 295 17.67 8.08 -0.34
C ARG A 295 16.83 7.13 -1.24
N GLY A 296 15.92 6.30 -0.71
CA GLY A 296 15.08 5.33 -1.42
C GLY A 296 13.64 5.08 -0.91
N LEU A 297 13.00 5.90 -0.06
CA LEU A 297 11.61 5.58 0.39
C LEU A 297 10.47 6.06 -0.53
N TYR A 298 10.77 6.77 -1.61
CA TYR A 298 9.88 6.87 -2.77
C TYR A 298 10.27 5.93 -3.93
N ARG A 299 11.13 4.93 -3.67
CA ARG A 299 11.25 3.73 -4.52
C ARG A 299 9.98 2.84 -4.47
N PHE A 300 8.95 3.21 -3.71
CA PHE A 300 7.63 2.56 -3.79
C PHE A 300 6.75 3.07 -4.95
N CYS A 301 7.25 4.03 -5.73
CA CYS A 301 6.91 4.19 -7.14
C CYS A 301 8.15 3.88 -7.99
N ARG A 302 8.82 2.75 -7.74
CA ARG A 302 9.35 2.01 -8.89
C ARG A 302 8.10 1.56 -9.62
N GLU A 303 7.93 1.96 -10.87
CA GLU A 303 7.22 1.06 -11.78
C GLU A 303 7.88 -0.30 -11.57
N GLU A 304 7.08 -1.33 -11.28
CA GLU A 304 7.59 -2.64 -10.94
C GLU A 304 8.21 -3.38 -12.15
N ASP A 305 8.55 -2.65 -13.20
CA ASP A 305 9.01 -3.09 -14.50
C ASP A 305 10.53 -3.27 -14.58
N GLY A 306 11.30 -2.78 -13.60
CA GLY A 306 12.74 -2.87 -13.65
C GLY A 306 13.35 -2.04 -14.79
N SER A 307 12.60 -1.08 -15.34
CA SER A 307 13.22 0.01 -16.07
C SER A 307 14.15 0.76 -15.10
N LEU A 308 15.31 1.15 -15.62
CA LEU A 308 16.16 2.09 -14.91
C LEU A 308 15.32 3.36 -14.70
N PRO A 309 15.34 3.98 -13.50
CA PRO A 309 14.77 5.30 -13.38
C PRO A 309 15.44 6.17 -14.45
N ASP A 310 14.63 6.85 -15.24
CA ASP A 310 15.10 7.96 -16.07
C ASP A 310 16.07 8.79 -15.20
N PRO A 311 17.31 9.02 -15.62
CA PRO A 311 18.25 9.87 -14.89
C PRO A 311 17.62 11.20 -14.43
N ASP A 312 16.62 11.70 -15.15
CA ASP A 312 15.87 12.91 -14.82
C ASP A 312 14.84 12.72 -13.67
N LEU A 313 14.34 11.49 -13.43
CA LEU A 313 13.41 11.14 -12.35
C LEU A 313 14.08 11.02 -10.97
N ALA A 314 15.42 10.94 -10.92
CA ALA A 314 16.18 10.98 -9.67
C ALA A 314 16.45 12.41 -9.17
N SER A 315 16.22 13.44 -10.00
CA SER A 315 16.74 14.80 -9.78
C SER A 315 15.73 15.87 -9.33
N ALA A 316 14.47 15.52 -9.03
CA ALA A 316 13.40 16.51 -8.96
C ALA A 316 13.00 17.02 -7.54
N ALA A 317 13.73 16.65 -6.50
CA ALA A 317 13.57 17.23 -5.15
C ALA A 317 14.93 17.73 -4.67
N LEU A 318 15.21 19.00 -4.97
CA LEU A 318 16.44 19.67 -4.62
C LEU A 318 16.50 19.84 -3.09
N ASP A 319 17.65 19.61 -2.50
CA ASP A 319 17.87 19.94 -1.10
C ASP A 319 18.00 21.46 -0.96
N ALA A 320 17.46 22.01 0.13
CA ALA A 320 17.54 23.43 0.39
C ALA A 320 19.01 23.85 0.50
N PRO A 321 19.39 25.01 -0.07
CA PRO A 321 20.72 25.57 0.18
C PRO A 321 20.89 25.80 1.69
N PRO A 322 22.13 25.73 2.23
CA PRO A 322 22.38 25.80 3.67
C PRO A 322 21.69 26.99 4.36
N GLN A 323 21.71 28.15 3.70
CA GLN A 323 21.12 29.39 4.21
C GLN A 323 19.59 29.29 4.35
N LEU A 324 18.89 28.76 3.35
CA LEU A 324 17.44 28.55 3.41
C LEU A 324 17.08 27.46 4.44
N ALA A 325 17.93 26.45 4.58
CA ALA A 325 17.76 25.39 5.56
C ALA A 325 17.85 25.91 7.00
N GLU A 326 18.81 26.79 7.28
CA GLU A 326 18.94 27.50 8.56
C GLU A 326 17.72 28.37 8.85
N GLU A 327 17.27 29.17 7.89
CA GLU A 327 16.08 30.02 8.04
C GLU A 327 14.81 29.19 8.36
N MET A 328 14.64 28.05 7.68
CA MET A 328 13.55 27.13 8.00
C MET A 328 13.71 26.53 9.41
N ALA A 329 14.93 26.19 9.81
CA ALA A 329 15.20 25.66 11.14
C ALA A 329 14.87 26.68 12.24
N ASP A 330 15.23 27.92 12.01
CA ASP A 330 14.94 29.04 12.91
C ASP A 330 13.45 29.31 13.03
N LEU A 331 12.72 29.30 11.91
CA LEU A 331 11.26 29.43 11.94
C LEU A 331 10.60 28.28 12.70
N VAL A 332 11.02 27.03 12.44
CA VAL A 332 10.49 25.86 13.14
C VAL A 332 10.77 25.98 14.63
N ARG A 333 12.03 26.26 15.02
CA ARG A 333 12.43 26.48 16.41
C ARG A 333 11.59 27.58 17.07
N PHE A 334 11.43 28.72 16.41
CA PHE A 334 10.58 29.82 16.87
C PHE A 334 9.14 29.36 17.11
N LYS A 335 8.54 28.59 16.19
CA LYS A 335 7.15 28.16 16.31
C LYS A 335 6.91 26.92 17.17
N THR A 336 7.94 26.12 17.48
CA THR A 336 7.79 24.89 18.29
C THR A 336 8.37 25.00 19.70
N ALA A 337 9.19 26.00 20.01
CA ALA A 337 9.78 26.17 21.35
C ALA A 337 8.71 26.26 22.45
N THR A 338 8.97 25.70 23.63
CA THR A 338 8.03 25.77 24.76
C THR A 338 7.82 27.21 25.22
N LEU A 339 8.93 27.93 25.41
CA LEU A 339 8.96 29.35 25.76
C LEU A 339 9.55 30.15 24.59
N THR A 340 9.06 31.36 24.40
CA THR A 340 9.66 32.31 23.45
C THR A 340 11.04 32.73 23.93
N ALA A 341 11.99 32.81 23.00
CA ALA A 341 13.32 33.35 23.28
C ALA A 341 13.22 34.83 23.69
N PHE A 342 14.16 35.28 24.52
CA PHE A 342 14.24 36.69 24.94
C PHE A 342 14.29 37.62 23.71
N GLY A 343 13.52 38.71 23.75
CA GLY A 343 13.39 39.66 22.64
C GLY A 343 12.40 39.26 21.53
N TYR A 344 11.90 38.01 21.54
CA TYR A 344 10.88 37.56 20.58
C TYR A 344 9.49 37.50 21.21
N GLN A 345 8.48 37.95 20.46
CA GLN A 345 7.07 37.70 20.75
C GLN A 345 6.49 36.72 19.74
N ARG A 346 5.60 35.84 20.19
CA ARG A 346 5.03 34.79 19.34
C ARG A 346 3.54 34.65 19.56
N ASN A 347 2.81 34.67 18.45
CA ASN A 347 1.43 34.24 18.42
C ASN A 347 1.32 32.78 17.95
N GLY A 348 0.73 31.94 18.80
CA GLY A 348 0.46 30.53 18.56
C GLY A 348 1.71 29.64 18.56
N VAL A 349 1.52 28.38 18.94
CA VAL A 349 2.57 27.35 18.94
C VAL A 349 2.19 26.26 17.93
N TRP A 350 3.14 25.82 17.13
CA TRP A 350 2.95 24.69 16.23
C TRP A 350 3.21 23.39 16.98
N GLY A 351 2.26 22.45 16.88
CA GLY A 351 2.54 21.05 17.17
C GLY A 351 3.41 20.43 16.08
N GLU A 352 3.98 19.25 16.35
CA GLU A 352 4.87 18.53 15.45
C GLU A 352 4.26 18.33 14.05
N GLU A 353 2.99 17.90 13.95
CA GLU A 353 2.33 17.74 12.65
C GLU A 353 2.08 19.06 11.93
N THR A 354 1.75 20.13 12.67
CA THR A 354 1.59 21.45 12.06
C THR A 354 2.92 21.95 11.53
N ALA A 355 4.01 21.78 12.28
CA ALA A 355 5.34 22.16 11.83
C ALA A 355 5.73 21.36 10.57
N SER A 356 5.57 20.04 10.57
CA SER A 356 5.83 19.20 9.39
C SER A 356 5.01 19.63 8.17
N GLN A 357 3.73 19.96 8.37
CA GLN A 357 2.87 20.44 7.29
C GLN A 357 3.36 21.78 6.74
N LYS A 358 3.73 22.74 7.61
CA LYS A 358 4.21 24.05 7.18
C LYS A 358 5.55 23.97 6.45
N VAL A 359 6.46 23.09 6.89
CA VAL A 359 7.71 22.79 6.18
C VAL A 359 7.42 22.26 4.77
N GLU A 360 6.48 21.33 4.61
CA GLU A 360 6.09 20.80 3.29
C GLU A 360 5.47 21.89 2.39
N HIS A 361 4.57 22.70 2.94
CA HIS A 361 3.91 23.78 2.20
C HIS A 361 4.91 24.83 1.69
N LEU A 362 5.84 25.24 2.54
CA LEU A 362 6.88 26.20 2.19
C LEU A 362 7.91 25.57 1.24
N GLY A 363 8.27 24.30 1.42
CA GLY A 363 9.11 23.55 0.49
C GLY A 363 8.51 23.44 -0.92
N LEU A 364 7.19 23.28 -1.04
CA LEU A 364 6.50 23.36 -2.33
C LEU A 364 6.56 24.77 -2.92
N MET A 365 6.38 25.81 -2.10
CA MET A 365 6.40 27.19 -2.57
C MET A 365 7.78 27.61 -3.10
N PHE A 366 8.85 27.38 -2.33
CA PHE A 366 10.22 27.62 -2.80
C PHE A 366 10.59 26.71 -3.97
N GLY A 367 10.08 25.47 -3.99
CA GLY A 367 10.21 24.57 -5.12
C GLY A 367 9.62 25.12 -6.42
N ALA A 368 8.47 25.79 -6.35
CA ALA A 368 7.85 26.41 -7.52
C ALA A 368 8.67 27.60 -8.02
N LEU A 369 9.25 28.39 -7.11
CA LEU A 369 10.16 29.48 -7.47
C LEU A 369 11.44 28.95 -8.14
N ALA A 370 12.00 27.85 -7.63
CA ALA A 370 13.25 27.28 -8.16
C ALA A 370 13.08 26.55 -9.50
N ALA A 371 11.91 25.93 -9.74
CA ALA A 371 11.70 25.09 -10.91
C ALA A 371 11.79 25.89 -12.23
N SER A 372 12.33 25.25 -13.28
CA SER A 372 12.51 25.88 -14.58
C SER A 372 11.17 26.30 -15.24
N PRO A 373 11.10 27.48 -15.89
CA PRO A 373 9.96 27.91 -16.69
C PRO A 373 9.65 27.00 -17.88
N SER A 374 10.69 26.41 -18.49
CA SER A 374 10.56 25.50 -19.65
C SER A 374 10.33 24.03 -19.25
N GLY A 375 10.46 23.71 -17.96
CA GLY A 375 10.24 22.35 -17.46
C GLY A 375 8.75 22.03 -17.28
N ALA A 376 8.42 20.76 -17.03
CA ALA A 376 7.05 20.28 -16.81
C ALA A 376 6.30 20.96 -15.64
N VAL A 377 7.02 21.67 -14.78
CA VAL A 377 6.47 22.39 -13.63
C VAL A 377 6.12 23.84 -13.98
N HIS A 378 6.71 24.39 -15.05
CA HIS A 378 6.60 25.79 -15.45
C HIS A 378 6.83 26.77 -14.29
N GLY A 379 7.89 26.54 -13.51
CA GLY A 379 8.21 27.37 -12.34
C GLY A 379 8.80 28.74 -12.73
N PHE A 380 9.29 29.50 -11.74
CA PHE A 380 9.87 30.82 -12.02
C PHE A 380 11.32 30.76 -12.54
N GLY A 381 12.12 29.80 -12.07
CA GLY A 381 13.53 29.66 -12.42
C GLY A 381 14.49 30.49 -11.56
N VAL A 382 14.14 30.77 -10.30
CA VAL A 382 15.04 31.44 -9.35
C VAL A 382 16.23 30.52 -9.02
N PRO A 383 17.49 30.99 -9.15
CA PRO A 383 18.66 30.22 -8.71
C PRO A 383 18.56 29.84 -7.22
N LEU A 384 18.99 28.62 -6.86
CA LEU A 384 18.86 28.12 -5.48
C LEU A 384 19.54 29.05 -4.47
N GLU A 385 20.71 29.60 -4.78
CA GLU A 385 21.45 30.55 -3.94
C GLU A 385 20.72 31.86 -3.66
N ASN A 386 19.72 32.22 -4.48
CA ASN A 386 18.92 33.43 -4.30
C ASN A 386 17.63 33.16 -3.52
N LEU A 387 17.35 31.92 -3.12
CA LEU A 387 16.17 31.57 -2.33
C LEU A 387 16.40 31.88 -0.86
N SER A 388 15.56 32.76 -0.32
CA SER A 388 15.49 33.09 1.11
C SER A 388 14.05 33.37 1.50
N PHE A 389 13.74 33.20 2.78
CA PHE A 389 12.49 33.64 3.39
C PHE A 389 12.26 35.16 3.25
N SER A 390 13.31 35.95 3.06
CA SER A 390 13.19 37.39 2.80
C SER A 390 12.35 37.69 1.55
N LEU A 391 12.35 36.80 0.55
CA LEU A 391 11.51 36.93 -0.65
C LEU A 391 10.00 36.96 -0.31
N LEU A 392 9.60 36.35 0.81
CA LEU A 392 8.20 36.27 1.23
C LEU A 392 7.64 37.59 1.77
N VAL A 393 8.48 38.62 1.92
CA VAL A 393 8.05 39.98 2.26
C VAL A 393 7.44 40.71 1.06
N PHE A 394 7.68 40.25 -0.18
CA PHE A 394 7.23 40.96 -1.36
C PHE A 394 5.84 40.48 -1.83
N PRO A 395 4.82 41.36 -1.89
CA PRO A 395 3.48 41.02 -2.39
C PRO A 395 3.47 40.33 -3.76
N ILE A 396 4.33 40.78 -4.67
CA ILE A 396 4.42 40.27 -6.04
C ILE A 396 4.83 38.80 -6.11
N VAL A 397 5.63 38.31 -5.16
CA VAL A 397 6.03 36.89 -5.06
C VAL A 397 4.80 36.02 -4.75
N TRP A 398 3.93 36.51 -3.86
CA TRP A 398 2.70 35.80 -3.50
C TRP A 398 1.67 35.84 -4.62
N ASP A 399 1.50 36.99 -5.28
CA ASP A 399 0.59 37.12 -6.41
C ASP A 399 1.03 36.21 -7.57
N TRP A 400 2.34 36.16 -7.88
CA TRP A 400 2.88 35.22 -8.85
C TRP A 400 2.58 33.76 -8.44
N TYR A 401 2.88 33.36 -7.21
CA TYR A 401 2.71 31.98 -6.77
C TYR A 401 1.25 31.51 -6.85
N ILE A 402 0.32 32.40 -6.53
CA ILE A 402 -1.11 32.13 -6.54
C ILE A 402 -1.64 32.04 -7.98
N GLN A 403 -1.25 32.97 -8.85
CA GLN A 403 -1.57 32.90 -10.28
C GLN A 403 -0.95 31.67 -10.95
N TRP A 404 0.28 31.31 -10.60
CA TRP A 404 0.94 30.11 -11.10
C TRP A 404 0.16 28.84 -10.70
N ARG A 405 -0.28 28.76 -9.45
CA ARG A 405 -1.15 27.68 -8.96
C ARG A 405 -2.48 27.63 -9.71
N GLU A 406 -3.10 28.79 -9.96
CA GLU A 406 -4.32 28.90 -10.75
C GLU A 406 -4.09 28.42 -12.18
N ARG A 407 -3.07 28.89 -12.90
CA ARG A 407 -2.80 28.46 -14.29
C ARG A 407 -2.55 26.96 -14.38
N ARG A 408 -1.89 26.37 -13.39
CA ARG A 408 -1.62 24.92 -13.36
C ARG A 408 -2.85 24.08 -13.04
N ARG A 409 -3.75 24.57 -12.19
CA ARG A 409 -4.94 23.83 -11.72
C ARG A 409 -6.23 24.19 -12.46
N GLY A 410 -6.31 25.39 -13.02
CA GLY A 410 -7.48 26.03 -13.60
C GLY A 410 -8.33 26.88 -12.64
N PHE A 411 -8.07 26.88 -11.33
CA PHE A 411 -8.85 27.62 -10.33
C PHE A 411 -8.17 27.69 -8.95
N TYR A 412 -8.65 28.59 -8.08
CA TYR A 412 -8.23 28.75 -6.69
C TYR A 412 -8.90 27.79 -5.71
N THR A 413 -8.21 27.44 -4.63
CA THR A 413 -8.72 26.59 -3.55
C THR A 413 -8.43 27.19 -2.16
N ALA A 414 -8.93 26.56 -1.11
CA ALA A 414 -8.61 26.94 0.27
C ALA A 414 -7.10 26.90 0.58
N TRP A 415 -6.31 26.15 -0.19
CA TRP A 415 -4.86 26.10 -0.02
C TRP A 415 -4.20 27.47 -0.21
N GLU A 416 -4.56 28.18 -1.29
CA GLU A 416 -3.98 29.49 -1.59
C GLU A 416 -4.33 30.51 -0.50
N VAL A 417 -5.55 30.43 0.06
CA VAL A 417 -5.97 31.19 1.24
C VAL A 417 -5.10 30.87 2.47
N ASP A 418 -4.86 29.59 2.74
CA ASP A 418 -4.03 29.16 3.87
C ASP A 418 -2.56 29.58 3.72
N MET A 419 -2.04 29.59 2.49
CA MET A 419 -0.69 30.08 2.19
C MET A 419 -0.55 31.59 2.44
N LEU A 420 -1.51 32.40 1.98
CA LEU A 420 -1.54 33.84 2.27
C LEU A 420 -1.67 34.14 3.76
N ARG A 421 -2.43 33.32 4.51
CA ARG A 421 -2.52 33.44 5.97
C ARG A 421 -1.19 33.11 6.66
N ILE A 422 -0.38 32.20 6.11
CA ILE A 422 1.00 31.98 6.58
C ILE A 422 1.82 33.24 6.34
N ALA A 423 1.75 33.82 5.14
CA ALA A 423 2.47 35.06 4.80
C ALA A 423 2.13 36.19 5.77
N ALA A 424 0.84 36.44 6.00
CA ALA A 424 0.35 37.45 6.94
C ALA A 424 0.79 37.15 8.38
N ALA A 425 0.81 35.87 8.79
CA ALA A 425 1.27 35.48 10.14
C ALA A 425 2.78 35.66 10.33
N LEU A 426 3.59 35.52 9.27
CA LEU A 426 5.04 35.73 9.32
C LEU A 426 5.42 37.22 9.36
N THR A 427 4.59 38.09 8.81
CA THR A 427 4.84 39.54 8.67
C THR A 427 4.08 40.41 9.68
N ARG A 428 3.28 39.80 10.55
CA ARG A 428 2.46 40.49 11.55
C ARG A 428 3.31 41.35 12.49
N ALA A 429 2.78 42.52 12.86
CA ALA A 429 3.33 43.38 13.91
C ALA A 429 3.60 42.59 15.19
N GLU A 430 4.78 42.86 15.80
CA GLU A 430 5.29 42.29 17.05
C GLU A 430 5.59 40.79 17.06
N THR A 431 4.72 39.98 16.44
CA THR A 431 4.71 38.51 16.60
C THR A 431 5.12 37.73 15.34
N GLY A 432 5.28 38.41 14.21
CA GLY A 432 5.70 37.84 12.95
C GLY A 432 7.19 37.48 12.96
N TRP A 433 7.53 36.27 12.53
CA TRP A 433 8.93 35.82 12.52
C TRP A 433 9.78 36.61 11.50
N LEU A 434 9.26 36.90 10.30
CA LEU A 434 10.01 37.70 9.31
C LEU A 434 10.26 39.11 9.82
N ARG A 435 9.25 39.73 10.44
CA ARG A 435 9.35 41.09 10.96
C ARG A 435 10.38 41.21 12.08
N GLN A 436 10.49 40.20 12.94
CA GLN A 436 11.47 40.14 14.04
C GLN A 436 12.90 39.73 13.60
N ASN A 437 13.14 39.52 12.30
CA ASN A 437 14.46 39.15 11.77
C ASN A 437 14.87 40.06 10.60
N PRO A 438 15.12 41.37 10.85
CA PRO A 438 15.46 42.35 9.81
C PRO A 438 16.78 42.04 9.09
N GLN A 439 17.70 41.29 9.73
CA GLN A 439 18.95 40.84 9.10
C GLN A 439 18.74 40.02 7.82
N LEU A 440 17.53 39.46 7.62
CA LEU A 440 17.18 38.76 6.37
C LEU A 440 17.13 39.70 5.15
N ALA A 441 16.98 41.01 5.35
CA ALA A 441 16.94 42.00 4.28
C ALA A 441 18.27 42.08 3.48
N GLU A 442 19.39 41.81 4.14
CA GLU A 442 20.72 41.77 3.51
C GLU A 442 20.83 40.67 2.45
N ARG A 443 20.05 39.60 2.60
CA ARG A 443 20.06 38.43 1.72
C ARG A 443 19.25 38.61 0.43
N ILE A 444 18.48 39.70 0.33
CA ILE A 444 17.65 39.96 -0.85
C ILE A 444 18.55 40.31 -2.01
N ARG A 445 18.36 39.60 -3.13
CA ARG A 445 18.96 39.90 -4.43
C ARG A 445 17.87 40.27 -5.42
N PRO A 446 18.12 41.18 -6.37
CA PRO A 446 17.19 41.45 -7.46
C PRO A 446 16.91 40.16 -8.24
N ILE A 447 15.64 39.93 -8.57
CA ILE A 447 15.21 38.78 -9.37
C ILE A 447 14.53 39.34 -10.62
N PRO A 448 15.11 39.16 -11.82
CA PRO A 448 14.54 39.69 -13.05
C PRO A 448 13.07 39.31 -13.20
N ASN A 449 12.23 40.28 -13.57
CA ASN A 449 10.78 40.13 -13.74
C ASN A 449 9.99 39.74 -12.47
N LEU A 450 10.58 39.86 -11.27
CA LEU A 450 9.88 39.62 -10.01
C LEU A 450 10.20 40.67 -8.93
N ILE A 451 11.47 40.94 -8.66
CA ILE A 451 11.92 41.89 -7.62
C ILE A 451 12.95 42.83 -8.24
N THR A 452 12.64 44.13 -8.27
CA THR A 452 13.54 45.16 -8.83
C THR A 452 14.56 45.63 -7.81
N GLU A 453 15.65 46.26 -8.26
CA GLU A 453 16.64 46.89 -7.36
C GLU A 453 16.02 47.94 -6.45
N ARG A 454 15.01 48.67 -6.93
CA ARG A 454 14.25 49.64 -6.13
C ARG A 454 13.50 48.96 -4.98
N ASP A 455 12.90 47.81 -5.25
CA ASP A 455 12.18 47.04 -4.22
C ASP A 455 13.15 46.54 -3.14
N VAL A 456 14.34 46.08 -3.56
CA VAL A 456 15.41 45.66 -2.63
C VAL A 456 15.88 46.83 -1.77
N ALA A 457 16.15 48.00 -2.38
CA ALA A 457 16.58 49.19 -1.66
C ALA A 457 15.52 49.67 -0.66
N ALA A 458 14.24 49.68 -1.06
CA ALA A 458 13.13 50.05 -0.19
C ALA A 458 12.99 49.09 1.01
N ALA A 459 13.06 47.78 0.77
CA ALA A 459 12.95 46.78 1.84
C ALA A 459 14.14 46.82 2.82
N ARG A 460 15.34 47.17 2.34
CA ARG A 460 16.53 47.35 3.21
C ARG A 460 16.49 48.65 3.99
N ALA A 461 15.91 49.71 3.43
CA ALA A 461 15.74 50.99 4.11
C ALA A 461 14.70 50.92 5.22
N ASP A 462 13.58 50.23 4.98
CA ASP A 462 12.49 50.08 5.95
C ASP A 462 11.85 48.69 5.88
N TRP A 463 12.43 47.76 6.65
CA TRP A 463 11.96 46.38 6.73
C TRP A 463 10.57 46.26 7.36
N ASP A 464 10.27 47.13 8.33
CA ASP A 464 8.98 47.15 9.01
C ASP A 464 7.86 47.58 8.06
N ALA A 465 8.09 48.61 7.25
CA ALA A 465 7.14 49.04 6.23
C ALA A 465 6.91 47.97 5.16
N ALA A 466 7.96 47.26 4.72
CA ALA A 466 7.84 46.14 3.79
C ALA A 466 6.99 45.00 4.37
N CYS A 467 7.25 44.62 5.64
CA CYS A 467 6.44 43.63 6.36
C CYS A 467 4.98 44.08 6.50
N GLU A 468 4.74 45.34 6.83
CA GLU A 468 3.40 45.90 6.99
C GLU A 468 2.62 45.93 5.67
N GLN A 469 3.29 46.26 4.57
CA GLN A 469 2.72 46.20 3.22
C GLN A 469 2.29 44.77 2.88
N MET A 470 3.16 43.78 3.15
CA MET A 470 2.84 42.38 2.91
C MET A 470 1.74 41.85 3.81
N HIS A 471 1.71 42.25 5.08
CA HIS A 471 0.67 41.85 6.02
C HIS A 471 -0.72 42.29 5.53
N ARG A 472 -0.85 43.57 5.14
CA ARG A 472 -2.08 44.13 4.59
C ARG A 472 -2.48 43.44 3.27
N HIS A 473 -1.52 43.28 2.35
CA HIS A 473 -1.75 42.57 1.08
C HIS A 473 -2.22 41.14 1.29
N GLY A 474 -1.53 40.39 2.15
CA GLY A 474 -1.83 38.99 2.45
C GLY A 474 -3.25 38.79 2.99
N LEU A 475 -3.69 39.67 3.90
CA LEU A 475 -5.06 39.62 4.44
C LEU A 475 -6.12 39.99 3.40
N ALA A 476 -5.90 41.05 2.61
CA ALA A 476 -6.82 41.48 1.56
C ALA A 476 -6.95 40.41 0.47
N ARG A 477 -5.81 39.97 -0.08
CA ARG A 477 -5.76 38.93 -1.11
C ARG A 477 -6.34 37.62 -0.63
N ALA A 478 -6.17 37.25 0.65
CA ALA A 478 -6.77 36.02 1.19
C ALA A 478 -8.30 36.09 1.17
N ARG A 479 -8.90 37.24 1.45
CA ARG A 479 -10.36 37.46 1.36
C ARG A 479 -10.85 37.42 -0.08
N GLU A 480 -10.10 37.99 -1.02
CA GLU A 480 -10.42 37.92 -2.45
C GLU A 480 -10.37 36.49 -2.97
N VAL A 481 -9.26 35.78 -2.75
CA VAL A 481 -9.09 34.38 -3.15
C VAL A 481 -10.16 33.51 -2.49
N GLN A 482 -10.50 33.75 -1.22
CA GLN A 482 -11.54 32.99 -0.53
C GLN A 482 -12.93 33.12 -1.19
N ARG A 483 -13.25 34.27 -1.81
CA ARG A 483 -14.53 34.49 -2.52
C ARG A 483 -14.61 33.72 -3.83
N VAL A 484 -13.49 33.55 -4.52
CA VAL A 484 -13.42 32.86 -5.83
C VAL A 484 -12.94 31.40 -5.71
N ALA A 485 -12.46 30.99 -4.53
CA ALA A 485 -11.96 29.66 -4.28
C ALA A 485 -13.08 28.64 -4.48
N ARG A 486 -12.83 27.67 -5.37
CA ARG A 486 -13.74 26.57 -5.64
C ARG A 486 -13.33 25.37 -4.80
N ILE A 487 -14.33 24.64 -4.34
CA ILE A 487 -14.12 23.33 -3.77
C ILE A 487 -13.77 22.40 -4.94
N HIS A 488 -12.50 22.03 -5.05
CA HIS A 488 -12.00 21.16 -6.13
C HIS A 488 -12.79 19.84 -6.23
N ARG A 489 -13.28 19.35 -5.09
CA ARG A 489 -13.96 18.08 -4.99
C ARG A 489 -14.89 18.09 -3.80
N ASP A 490 -16.08 17.51 -3.97
CA ASP A 490 -16.89 17.11 -2.83
C ASP A 490 -16.16 16.02 -2.02
N PRO A 491 -15.69 16.32 -0.79
CA PRO A 491 -14.95 15.34 0.03
C PRO A 491 -15.76 14.08 0.33
N PHE A 492 -17.08 14.16 0.20
CA PHE A 492 -18.03 13.07 0.44
C PHE A 492 -18.31 12.20 -0.77
N GLU A 493 -17.92 12.62 -1.99
CA GLU A 493 -18.12 11.86 -3.23
C GLU A 493 -17.73 10.37 -3.13
N PRO A 494 -16.62 9.94 -2.48
CA PRO A 494 -16.31 8.52 -2.41
C PRO A 494 -17.29 7.68 -1.60
N ILE A 495 -18.03 8.32 -0.70
CA ILE A 495 -18.91 7.68 0.28
C ILE A 495 -20.35 8.15 0.13
N ILE A 496 -20.69 8.86 -0.94
CA ILE A 496 -22.02 9.45 -1.11
C ILE A 496 -23.11 8.38 -1.08
N ALA A 497 -22.86 7.22 -1.69
CA ALA A 497 -23.74 6.05 -1.64
C ALA A 497 -24.04 5.56 -0.21
N VAL A 498 -23.15 5.82 0.74
CA VAL A 498 -23.33 5.50 2.17
C VAL A 498 -24.05 6.64 2.89
N LEU A 499 -23.67 7.88 2.60
CA LEU A 499 -24.24 9.05 3.26
C LEU A 499 -25.68 9.32 2.86
N GLU A 500 -26.08 8.94 1.64
CA GLU A 500 -27.45 9.05 1.15
C GLU A 500 -28.37 8.00 1.77
N ALA A 501 -27.83 6.84 2.17
CA ALA A 501 -28.60 5.79 2.85
C ALA A 501 -29.30 6.33 4.11
N GLU A 502 -30.46 5.74 4.45
CA GLU A 502 -31.22 6.11 5.65
C GLU A 502 -30.42 5.88 6.94
N ARG A 503 -29.61 4.81 6.95
CA ARG A 503 -28.77 4.42 8.08
C ARG A 503 -27.30 4.29 7.64
N PRO A 504 -26.55 5.40 7.50
CA PRO A 504 -25.18 5.37 6.98
C PRO A 504 -24.23 4.40 7.70
N VAL A 505 -24.27 4.36 9.04
CA VAL A 505 -23.44 3.42 9.83
C VAL A 505 -23.81 1.96 9.56
N ALA A 506 -25.09 1.65 9.38
CA ALA A 506 -25.53 0.28 9.06
C ALA A 506 -25.08 -0.12 7.64
N GLU A 507 -25.14 0.81 6.69
CA GLU A 507 -24.65 0.57 5.33
C GLU A 507 -23.13 0.32 5.33
N TYR A 508 -22.37 1.16 6.03
CA TYR A 508 -20.91 0.99 6.14
C TYR A 508 -20.51 -0.27 6.92
N ARG A 509 -21.31 -0.70 7.90
CA ARG A 509 -21.07 -1.93 8.67
C ARG A 509 -21.03 -3.18 7.77
N LYS A 510 -21.76 -3.21 6.65
CA LYS A 510 -21.72 -4.33 5.69
C LYS A 510 -20.30 -4.66 5.23
N ILE A 511 -19.40 -3.67 5.16
CA ILE A 511 -17.99 -3.88 4.81
C ILE A 511 -17.30 -4.80 5.84
N THR A 512 -17.59 -4.62 7.13
CA THR A 512 -17.00 -5.47 8.19
C THR A 512 -17.52 -6.90 8.14
N GLU A 513 -18.79 -7.09 7.78
CA GLU A 513 -19.40 -8.41 7.60
C GLU A 513 -18.81 -9.12 6.37
N GLU A 514 -18.58 -8.39 5.28
CA GLU A 514 -17.91 -8.90 4.07
C GLU A 514 -16.46 -9.33 4.34
N ILE A 515 -15.73 -8.61 5.21
CA ILE A 515 -14.37 -9.00 5.63
C ILE A 515 -14.40 -10.35 6.34
N LEU A 516 -15.32 -10.54 7.28
CA LEU A 516 -15.45 -11.78 8.04
C LEU A 516 -15.93 -12.94 7.15
N ARG A 517 -16.88 -12.68 6.25
CA ARG A 517 -17.38 -13.67 5.27
C ARG A 517 -16.27 -14.19 4.36
N LEU A 518 -15.36 -13.32 3.95
CA LEU A 518 -14.23 -13.64 3.07
C LEU A 518 -12.92 -13.89 3.83
N MET A 519 -12.98 -14.02 5.16
CA MET A 519 -11.79 -14.26 5.98
C MET A 519 -11.21 -15.64 5.66
N PRO A 520 -9.91 -15.73 5.30
CA PRO A 520 -9.27 -17.02 5.07
C PRO A 520 -9.20 -17.85 6.35
N ASP A 521 -9.25 -19.18 6.21
CA ASP A 521 -9.00 -20.11 7.32
C ASP A 521 -7.67 -19.80 8.02
N GLU A 522 -7.73 -19.59 9.33
CA GLU A 522 -6.58 -19.17 10.13
C GLU A 522 -5.49 -20.24 10.19
N LYS A 523 -5.86 -21.52 10.38
CA LYS A 523 -4.88 -22.62 10.50
C LYS A 523 -4.07 -22.76 9.22
N ARG A 524 -4.71 -22.55 8.07
CA ARG A 524 -4.13 -22.74 6.76
C ARG A 524 -3.43 -21.50 6.21
N TYR A 525 -4.00 -20.31 6.47
CA TYR A 525 -3.50 -19.03 5.97
C TYR A 525 -3.36 -18.00 7.10
N PRO A 526 -2.52 -18.28 8.12
CA PRO A 526 -2.48 -17.49 9.35
C PRO A 526 -2.18 -16.01 9.09
N ARG A 527 -1.31 -15.72 8.13
CA ARG A 527 -0.99 -14.34 7.74
C ARG A 527 -2.17 -13.62 7.07
N ALA A 528 -2.87 -14.29 6.16
CA ALA A 528 -3.97 -13.66 5.43
C ALA A 528 -5.21 -13.48 6.33
N ALA A 529 -5.44 -14.42 7.26
CA ALA A 529 -6.42 -14.29 8.33
C ALA A 529 -6.06 -13.11 9.26
N ALA A 530 -4.81 -13.02 9.72
CA ALA A 530 -4.32 -11.89 10.52
C ALA A 530 -4.51 -10.53 9.83
N GLU A 531 -4.24 -10.45 8.52
CA GLU A 531 -4.47 -9.23 7.73
C GLU A 531 -5.97 -8.88 7.62
N ALA A 532 -6.86 -9.89 7.52
CA ALA A 532 -8.30 -9.70 7.49
C ALA A 532 -8.84 -9.24 8.85
N VAL A 533 -8.44 -9.88 9.96
CA VAL A 533 -8.82 -9.45 11.32
C VAL A 533 -8.32 -8.04 11.61
N ARG A 534 -7.10 -7.69 11.20
CA ARG A 534 -6.59 -6.31 11.29
C ARG A 534 -7.50 -5.33 10.56
N ALA A 535 -7.88 -5.64 9.31
CA ALA A 535 -8.75 -4.77 8.51
C ALA A 535 -10.15 -4.64 9.12
N PHE A 536 -10.72 -5.75 9.61
CA PHE A 536 -11.97 -5.75 10.35
C PHE A 536 -11.91 -4.81 11.55
N LEU A 537 -10.90 -4.98 12.43
CA LEU A 537 -10.74 -4.15 13.63
C LEU A 537 -10.49 -2.67 13.30
N MET A 538 -9.72 -2.36 12.25
CA MET A 538 -9.51 -0.98 11.81
C MET A 538 -10.84 -0.27 11.49
N LEU A 539 -11.70 -0.90 10.68
CA LEU A 539 -13.01 -0.33 10.33
C LEU A 539 -13.98 -0.35 11.51
N ARG A 540 -14.03 -1.47 12.25
CA ARG A 540 -14.94 -1.70 13.38
C ARG A 540 -14.69 -0.73 14.54
N LEU A 541 -13.43 -0.47 14.89
CA LEU A 541 -13.06 0.53 15.90
C LEU A 541 -13.21 1.96 15.36
N GLY A 542 -12.92 2.19 14.07
CA GLY A 542 -13.19 3.48 13.43
C GLY A 542 -14.66 3.90 13.56
N LEU A 543 -15.58 2.97 13.30
CA LEU A 543 -17.03 3.17 13.41
C LEU A 543 -17.54 3.33 14.85
N HIS A 544 -16.78 2.96 15.87
CA HIS A 544 -17.25 3.07 17.27
C HIS A 544 -16.62 4.24 18.02
N LEU A 545 -15.34 4.50 17.76
CA LEU A 545 -14.61 5.52 18.47
C LEU A 545 -14.72 6.89 17.78
N GLY A 546 -14.99 6.91 16.47
CA GLY A 546 -15.00 8.14 15.69
C GLY A 546 -13.67 8.87 15.68
N LEU A 547 -12.55 8.21 16.03
CA LEU A 547 -11.26 8.86 16.19
C LEU A 547 -10.67 9.35 14.87
N ARG A 548 -9.87 10.41 14.94
CA ARG A 548 -9.02 10.81 13.82
C ARG A 548 -7.95 9.74 13.55
N GLN A 549 -7.50 9.65 12.30
CA GLN A 549 -6.51 8.65 11.89
C GLN A 549 -5.28 8.64 12.78
N LYS A 550 -4.80 9.81 13.23
CA LYS A 550 -3.63 9.93 14.12
C LYS A 550 -3.85 9.13 15.41
N ASN A 551 -4.96 9.40 16.10
CA ASN A 551 -5.28 8.81 17.39
C ASN A 551 -5.48 7.30 17.26
N LEU A 552 -6.17 6.84 16.20
CA LEU A 552 -6.36 5.41 15.96
C LEU A 552 -5.06 4.69 15.58
N ARG A 553 -4.22 5.32 14.76
CA ARG A 553 -2.92 4.80 14.30
C ARG A 553 -1.91 4.69 15.45
N GLN A 554 -1.89 5.68 16.35
CA GLN A 554 -0.95 5.77 17.47
C GLN A 554 -1.47 5.15 18.76
N LEU A 555 -2.69 4.59 18.75
CA LEU A 555 -3.28 3.93 19.91
C LEU A 555 -2.39 2.77 20.35
N LEU A 556 -1.91 2.82 21.58
CA LEU A 556 -1.13 1.76 22.22
C LEU A 556 -2.06 0.62 22.62
N VAL A 557 -1.50 -0.56 22.89
CA VAL A 557 -2.26 -1.69 23.42
C VAL A 557 -1.59 -2.26 24.67
N CYS A 558 -2.38 -2.37 25.74
CA CYS A 558 -2.02 -3.10 26.94
C CYS A 558 -2.79 -4.43 26.96
N PRO A 559 -2.10 -5.59 26.81
CA PRO A 559 -2.72 -6.90 26.97
C PRO A 559 -3.42 -7.05 28.32
N ARG A 560 -4.48 -7.85 28.35
CA ARG A 560 -5.19 -8.18 29.60
C ARG A 560 -4.23 -8.83 30.61
N GLY A 561 -4.37 -8.48 31.88
CA GLY A 561 -3.50 -8.93 32.96
C GLY A 561 -2.17 -8.19 33.10
N ARG A 562 -1.89 -7.19 32.25
CA ARG A 562 -0.76 -6.27 32.44
C ARG A 562 -1.22 -4.95 33.04
N LEU A 563 -0.33 -4.31 33.80
CA LEU A 563 -0.57 -2.98 34.36
C LEU A 563 -0.64 -1.95 33.21
N PRO A 564 -1.77 -1.22 33.06
CA PRO A 564 -1.89 -0.19 32.05
C PRO A 564 -0.95 0.99 32.29
N THR A 565 -0.69 1.75 31.23
CA THR A 565 0.11 2.96 31.33
C THR A 565 -0.66 4.03 32.10
N SER A 566 0.04 4.79 32.97
CA SER A 566 -0.58 5.89 33.71
C SER A 566 -1.06 7.00 32.78
N GLU A 567 -2.17 7.65 33.14
CA GLU A 567 -2.75 8.74 32.34
C GLU A 567 -1.77 9.89 32.13
N ARG A 568 -0.96 10.23 33.16
CA ARG A 568 0.09 11.25 33.07
C ARG A 568 1.11 10.94 31.98
N ARG A 569 1.61 9.70 31.93
CA ARG A 569 2.58 9.29 30.92
C ARG A 569 1.96 9.26 29.52
N LEU A 570 0.70 8.83 29.40
CA LEU A 570 -0.06 8.91 28.15
C LEU A 570 -0.23 10.35 27.67
N ALA A 571 -0.46 11.30 28.59
CA ALA A 571 -0.59 12.72 28.29
C ALA A 571 0.74 13.33 27.83
N GLU A 572 1.85 12.99 28.47
CA GLU A 572 3.21 13.38 28.06
C GLU A 572 3.53 12.87 26.64
N MET A 573 3.17 11.61 26.34
CA MET A 573 3.35 11.02 25.01
C MET A 573 2.31 11.50 23.98
N LYS A 574 1.24 12.17 24.41
CA LYS A 574 0.07 12.53 23.59
C LYS A 574 -0.51 11.35 22.81
N ARG A 575 -0.61 10.19 23.47
CA ARG A 575 -1.13 8.93 22.90
C ARG A 575 -2.21 8.33 23.79
N GLY A 576 -3.10 7.56 23.18
CA GLY A 576 -4.08 6.75 23.90
C GLY A 576 -3.65 5.30 24.06
N GLU A 577 -4.40 4.54 24.84
CA GLU A 577 -4.18 3.11 25.08
C GLU A 577 -5.51 2.34 25.06
N LEU A 578 -5.51 1.18 24.39
CA LEU A 578 -6.53 0.15 24.55
C LEU A 578 -6.10 -0.76 25.70
N ARG A 579 -6.94 -0.91 26.72
CA ARG A 579 -6.64 -1.67 27.95
C ARG A 579 -7.88 -2.36 28.48
N TRP A 580 -7.70 -3.38 29.33
CA TRP A 580 -8.82 -4.02 30.02
C TRP A 580 -9.20 -3.23 31.28
N SER A 581 -10.50 -2.91 31.44
CA SER A 581 -11.06 -2.33 32.66
C SER A 581 -11.61 -3.45 33.55
N GLU A 582 -10.98 -3.68 34.70
CA GLU A 582 -11.50 -4.64 35.69
C GLU A 582 -12.80 -4.16 36.34
N ARG A 583 -13.00 -2.84 36.45
CA ARG A 583 -14.24 -2.29 37.02
C ARG A 583 -15.44 -2.54 36.12
N ASP A 584 -15.27 -2.30 34.82
CA ASP A 584 -16.37 -2.34 33.86
C ASP A 584 -16.40 -3.66 33.06
N GLN A 585 -15.51 -4.61 33.39
CA GLN A 585 -15.34 -5.92 32.76
C GLN A 585 -15.31 -5.84 31.23
N GLY A 586 -14.49 -4.94 30.69
CA GLY A 586 -14.47 -4.68 29.27
C GLY A 586 -13.23 -3.96 28.73
N TRP A 587 -13.06 -3.99 27.41
CA TRP A 587 -11.99 -3.29 26.73
C TRP A 587 -12.26 -1.79 26.71
N GLU A 588 -11.46 -1.02 27.44
CA GLU A 588 -11.49 0.42 27.53
C GLU A 588 -10.50 1.06 26.55
N VAL A 589 -10.97 2.07 25.81
CA VAL A 589 -10.10 3.02 25.11
C VAL A 589 -9.98 4.28 25.95
N LEU A 590 -8.79 4.54 26.48
CA LEU A 590 -8.47 5.79 27.19
C LEU A 590 -7.55 6.65 26.34
N ILE A 591 -7.92 7.91 26.12
CA ILE A 591 -7.10 8.89 25.41
C ILE A 591 -7.12 10.23 26.16
N PRO A 592 -5.97 10.74 26.62
CA PRO A 592 -5.90 12.06 27.25
C PRO A 592 -6.40 13.16 26.29
N SER A 593 -7.10 14.16 26.82
CA SER A 593 -7.64 15.28 26.03
C SER A 593 -6.56 15.99 25.21
N VAL A 594 -5.36 16.17 25.78
CA VAL A 594 -4.19 16.80 25.12
C VAL A 594 -3.69 16.08 23.87
N ALA A 595 -4.08 14.81 23.65
CA ALA A 595 -3.78 14.09 22.42
C ALA A 595 -4.68 14.51 21.25
N PHE A 596 -5.84 15.12 21.53
CA PHE A 596 -6.75 15.63 20.52
C PHE A 596 -6.37 17.05 20.10
N LYS A 597 -6.54 17.36 18.80
CA LYS A 597 -6.39 18.73 18.27
C LYS A 597 -7.35 19.72 18.96
N ASN A 598 -8.52 19.23 19.35
CA ASN A 598 -9.59 20.03 19.96
C ASN A 598 -9.62 19.82 21.49
N ALA A 599 -8.45 19.65 22.13
CA ALA A 599 -8.35 19.38 23.57
C ALA A 599 -9.13 20.39 24.45
N ASN A 600 -9.23 21.64 23.98
CA ASN A 600 -9.90 22.74 24.66
C ASN A 600 -11.38 22.89 24.28
N SER A 601 -11.96 21.98 23.51
CA SER A 601 -13.39 22.05 23.20
C SER A 601 -14.24 21.70 24.42
N SER A 602 -15.49 22.19 24.42
CA SER A 602 -16.48 21.92 25.46
C SER A 602 -16.69 20.42 25.71
N PHE A 603 -16.49 19.58 24.69
CA PHE A 603 -16.60 18.13 24.80
C PHE A 603 -15.70 17.52 25.88
N PHE A 604 -14.45 17.97 26.00
CA PHE A 604 -13.50 17.35 26.92
C PHE A 604 -13.64 17.91 28.34
N GLY A 605 -13.88 19.22 28.50
CA GLY A 605 -13.90 19.84 29.84
C GLY A 605 -12.68 19.46 30.68
N SER A 606 -11.50 19.36 30.04
CA SER A 606 -10.23 18.88 30.61
C SER A 606 -10.18 17.41 31.07
N LYS A 607 -11.20 16.59 30.78
CA LYS A 607 -11.23 15.15 31.07
C LYS A 607 -10.73 14.31 29.88
N PRO A 608 -10.14 13.12 30.12
CA PRO A 608 -9.76 12.20 29.05
C PRO A 608 -11.00 11.61 28.35
N PHE A 609 -10.84 11.24 27.08
CA PHE A 609 -11.77 10.36 26.40
C PHE A 609 -11.69 8.96 27.04
N ARG A 610 -12.82 8.43 27.49
CA ARG A 610 -12.95 7.06 27.99
C ARG A 610 -14.17 6.41 27.38
N LEU A 611 -13.98 5.26 26.74
CA LEU A 611 -15.08 4.48 26.19
C LEU A 611 -14.83 3.00 26.41
N ILE A 612 -15.78 2.31 27.02
CA ILE A 612 -15.83 0.84 27.05
C ILE A 612 -16.42 0.36 25.72
N LEU A 613 -15.68 -0.49 25.03
CA LEU A 613 -16.12 -1.07 23.77
C LEU A 613 -17.24 -2.09 24.04
N PRO A 614 -18.38 -2.02 23.36
CA PRO A 614 -19.43 -3.02 23.52
C PRO A 614 -19.02 -4.33 22.82
N ASP A 615 -19.18 -5.47 23.49
CA ASP A 615 -18.94 -6.79 22.89
C ASP A 615 -20.10 -7.22 21.97
N LEU A 616 -20.26 -6.50 20.86
CA LEU A 616 -21.27 -6.76 19.85
C LEU A 616 -20.62 -7.25 18.55
N GLY A 617 -21.13 -8.39 18.05
CA GLY A 617 -20.61 -9.03 16.84
C GLY A 617 -19.27 -9.75 17.06
N GLY A 618 -19.03 -10.27 18.27
CA GLY A 618 -17.81 -10.99 18.63
C GLY A 618 -16.57 -10.09 18.69
N LEU A 619 -16.74 -8.80 19.03
CA LEU A 619 -15.64 -7.83 19.02
C LEU A 619 -14.51 -8.27 19.94
N TYR A 620 -14.83 -8.76 21.14
CA TYR A 620 -13.80 -9.17 22.11
C TYR A 620 -13.04 -10.39 21.61
N HIS A 621 -13.73 -11.37 21.02
CA HIS A 621 -13.09 -12.51 20.40
C HIS A 621 -12.04 -12.10 19.36
N TYR A 622 -12.38 -11.18 18.44
CA TYR A 622 -11.44 -10.72 17.41
C TYR A 622 -10.33 -9.83 17.98
N LEU A 623 -10.61 -9.01 18.99
CA LEU A 623 -9.60 -8.20 19.67
C LEU A 623 -8.57 -9.08 20.37
N GLU A 624 -9.02 -10.04 21.17
CA GLU A 624 -8.15 -10.97 21.90
C GLU A 624 -7.33 -11.82 20.93
N ALA A 625 -7.97 -12.39 19.92
CA ALA A 625 -7.30 -13.10 18.83
C ALA A 625 -6.21 -12.24 18.16
N TYR A 626 -6.53 -10.96 17.93
CA TYR A 626 -5.60 -10.08 17.28
C TYR A 626 -4.39 -9.76 18.16
N ILE A 627 -4.65 -9.40 19.42
CA ILE A 627 -3.64 -9.00 20.40
C ILE A 627 -2.70 -10.17 20.73
N ASP A 628 -3.25 -11.36 20.96
CA ASP A 628 -2.51 -12.53 21.41
C ASP A 628 -1.71 -13.19 20.27
N ARG A 629 -2.38 -13.54 19.17
CA ARG A 629 -1.78 -14.38 18.10
C ARG A 629 -1.53 -13.66 16.78
N HIS A 630 -2.49 -12.90 16.26
CA HIS A 630 -2.34 -12.34 14.91
C HIS A 630 -1.26 -11.26 14.82
N ARG A 631 -1.10 -10.40 15.82
CA ARG A 631 -0.02 -9.39 15.87
C ARG A 631 1.35 -10.06 15.72
N ARG A 632 1.60 -11.16 16.44
CA ARG A 632 2.84 -11.94 16.34
C ARG A 632 3.07 -12.47 14.93
N VAL A 633 2.03 -12.99 14.27
CA VAL A 633 2.11 -13.46 12.87
C VAL A 633 2.50 -12.34 11.90
N LEU A 634 2.00 -11.12 12.12
CA LEU A 634 2.29 -9.96 11.27
C LEU A 634 3.71 -9.39 11.50
N LEU A 635 4.18 -9.41 12.75
CA LEU A 635 5.51 -8.91 13.15
C LEU A 635 6.65 -9.86 12.76
N LYS A 636 6.41 -11.18 12.76
CA LYS A 636 7.45 -12.21 12.61
C LYS A 636 8.57 -12.04 13.65
N HIS A 637 9.72 -11.52 13.23
CA HIS A 637 10.91 -11.28 14.08
C HIS A 637 11.22 -9.77 14.23
N ALA A 638 10.33 -8.89 13.79
CA ALA A 638 10.51 -7.45 13.98
C ALA A 638 10.16 -7.03 15.41
N ALA A 639 10.76 -5.93 15.86
CA ALA A 639 10.41 -5.30 17.13
C ALA A 639 8.94 -4.83 17.11
N ASP A 640 8.24 -5.02 18.22
CA ASP A 640 6.86 -4.57 18.39
C ASP A 640 6.85 -3.06 18.71
N PRO A 641 6.19 -2.21 17.90
CA PRO A 641 6.08 -0.77 18.18
C PRO A 641 5.15 -0.44 19.37
N GLY A 642 4.44 -1.43 19.93
CA GLY A 642 3.48 -1.25 21.03
C GLY A 642 2.14 -0.64 20.60
N THR A 643 2.01 -0.21 19.34
CA THR A 643 0.73 0.23 18.79
C THR A 643 -0.20 -0.95 18.54
N LEU A 644 -1.51 -0.71 18.68
CA LEU A 644 -2.55 -1.71 18.42
C LEU A 644 -2.40 -2.27 16.99
N PHE A 645 -2.41 -1.39 15.99
CA PHE A 645 -2.27 -1.79 14.59
C PHE A 645 -0.81 -1.86 14.15
N VAL A 646 -0.43 -2.97 13.50
CA VAL A 646 0.92 -3.21 12.97
C VAL A 646 0.89 -3.56 11.48
N LYS A 647 1.92 -3.13 10.76
CA LYS A 647 2.15 -3.49 9.35
C LYS A 647 2.49 -4.96 9.25
N THR A 648 2.18 -5.57 8.11
CA THR A 648 2.71 -6.90 7.83
C THR A 648 4.16 -6.79 7.39
N VAL A 649 5.08 -7.26 8.23
CA VAL A 649 6.52 -7.18 7.99
C VAL A 649 6.91 -8.03 6.78
N LYS A 650 7.70 -7.45 5.87
CA LYS A 650 8.23 -8.11 4.67
C LYS A 650 9.74 -8.28 4.82
N LEU A 651 10.34 -9.19 4.03
CA LEU A 651 11.80 -9.43 4.03
C LEU A 651 12.62 -8.13 3.85
N THR A 652 12.08 -7.15 3.13
CA THR A 652 12.75 -5.89 2.79
C THR A 652 12.45 -4.73 3.74
N SER A 653 11.59 -4.89 4.75
CA SER A 653 11.18 -3.79 5.64
C SER A 653 11.07 -4.29 7.07
N LYS A 654 11.93 -3.79 7.96
CA LYS A 654 11.96 -4.16 9.38
C LYS A 654 11.03 -3.31 10.26
N ASP A 655 10.63 -2.12 9.81
CA ASP A 655 9.70 -1.27 10.56
C ASP A 655 8.25 -1.78 10.44
N ALA A 656 7.64 -2.08 11.58
CA ALA A 656 6.26 -2.56 11.70
C ALA A 656 5.24 -1.46 12.03
N GLY A 657 5.66 -0.24 12.39
CA GLY A 657 4.76 0.85 12.80
C GLY A 657 4.09 1.56 11.61
N TYR A 658 2.80 1.88 11.71
CA TYR A 658 2.14 2.66 10.67
C TYR A 658 2.51 4.16 10.76
N CYS A 659 2.95 4.75 9.64
CA CYS A 659 2.93 6.20 9.43
C CYS A 659 1.61 6.64 8.76
N GLN A 660 1.38 7.94 8.61
CA GLN A 660 0.14 8.51 8.03
C GLN A 660 -0.22 7.88 6.68
N ASN A 661 0.75 7.85 5.76
CA ASN A 661 0.54 7.35 4.40
C ASN A 661 0.27 5.85 4.40
N THR A 662 1.08 5.07 5.13
CA THR A 662 0.89 3.61 5.18
C THR A 662 -0.41 3.20 5.86
N PHE A 663 -0.89 3.96 6.85
CA PHE A 663 -2.17 3.71 7.50
C PHE A 663 -3.35 4.03 6.56
N TYR A 664 -3.25 5.18 5.86
CA TYR A 664 -4.21 5.54 4.82
C TYR A 664 -4.29 4.47 3.72
N GLU A 665 -3.16 4.00 3.22
CA GLU A 665 -3.11 2.95 2.20
C GLU A 665 -3.65 1.61 2.71
N ALA A 666 -3.35 1.23 3.96
CA ALA A 666 -3.92 0.01 4.55
C ALA A 666 -5.45 0.08 4.64
N TRP A 667 -5.99 1.25 5.02
CA TRP A 667 -7.43 1.50 5.02
C TRP A 667 -8.01 1.43 3.61
N ARG A 668 -7.41 2.16 2.67
CA ARG A 668 -7.83 2.20 1.27
C ARG A 668 -7.85 0.80 0.66
N LEU A 669 -6.83 -0.01 0.91
CA LEU A 669 -6.77 -1.41 0.44
C LEU A 669 -7.88 -2.28 1.04
N ALA A 670 -8.25 -2.06 2.30
CA ALA A 670 -9.40 -2.76 2.90
C ALA A 670 -10.71 -2.37 2.19
N ILE A 671 -10.91 -1.08 1.90
CA ILE A 671 -12.08 -0.61 1.14
C ILE A 671 -12.09 -1.15 -0.29
N GLN A 672 -10.96 -1.12 -0.99
CA GLN A 672 -10.86 -1.67 -2.34
C GLN A 672 -11.23 -3.15 -2.38
N ARG A 673 -10.77 -3.92 -1.40
CA ARG A 673 -10.94 -5.37 -1.34
C ARG A 673 -12.31 -5.82 -0.87
N TYR A 674 -12.92 -5.11 0.06
CA TYR A 674 -14.14 -5.56 0.75
C TYR A 674 -15.30 -4.56 0.69
N GLY A 675 -15.00 -3.28 0.48
CA GLY A 675 -16.03 -2.23 0.48
C GLY A 675 -16.73 -2.07 -0.86
N ILE A 676 -15.96 -2.02 -1.96
CA ILE A 676 -16.48 -1.71 -3.29
C ILE A 676 -17.12 -2.94 -3.90
N HIS A 677 -18.43 -2.89 -4.14
CA HIS A 677 -19.13 -3.96 -4.83
C HIS A 677 -18.69 -4.06 -6.31
N ASN A 678 -18.17 -5.23 -6.67
CA ASN A 678 -17.70 -5.56 -8.00
C ASN A 678 -18.74 -6.45 -8.73
N PRO A 679 -19.41 -5.92 -9.78
CA PRO A 679 -20.50 -6.63 -10.46
C PRO A 679 -20.03 -7.90 -11.17
N TYR A 680 -18.77 -7.95 -11.63
CA TYR A 680 -18.23 -9.12 -12.34
C TYR A 680 -17.85 -10.27 -11.41
N THR A 681 -17.70 -10.01 -10.11
CA THR A 681 -17.32 -11.04 -9.13
C THR A 681 -18.37 -11.26 -8.04
N GLY A 682 -19.38 -10.39 -7.93
CA GLY A 682 -20.39 -10.42 -6.86
C GLY A 682 -19.83 -10.15 -5.46
N ARG A 683 -18.58 -9.69 -5.34
CA ARG A 683 -17.90 -9.41 -4.07
C ARG A 683 -17.89 -7.93 -3.75
N GLY A 684 -17.73 -7.62 -2.47
CA GLY A 684 -17.70 -6.26 -1.97
C GLY A 684 -19.07 -5.79 -1.52
N ALA A 685 -19.09 -5.00 -0.46
CA ALA A 685 -20.31 -4.78 0.33
C ALA A 685 -21.28 -3.74 -0.25
N ILE A 686 -20.79 -2.68 -0.89
CA ILE A 686 -21.59 -1.48 -1.18
C ILE A 686 -21.45 -1.07 -2.65
N LYS A 687 -22.58 -0.94 -3.34
CA LYS A 687 -22.67 -0.45 -4.73
C LYS A 687 -22.39 1.05 -4.78
N GLY A 688 -21.60 1.50 -5.75
CA GLY A 688 -21.26 2.92 -5.92
C GLY A 688 -20.21 3.47 -4.93
N LEU A 689 -19.72 2.65 -3.99
CA LEU A 689 -18.63 3.06 -3.09
C LEU A 689 -17.32 3.23 -3.87
N LEU A 690 -16.55 4.28 -3.59
CA LEU A 690 -15.22 4.49 -4.16
C LEU A 690 -14.12 4.34 -3.09
N PRO A 691 -12.85 4.12 -3.50
CA PRO A 691 -11.72 4.02 -2.57
C PRO A 691 -11.58 5.28 -1.74
N HIS A 692 -11.39 5.15 -0.43
CA HIS A 692 -11.28 6.27 0.49
C HIS A 692 -10.48 5.91 1.75
N GLY A 693 -10.21 6.92 2.57
CA GLY A 693 -9.36 6.78 3.77
C GLY A 693 -10.14 6.87 5.09
N PRO A 694 -9.43 6.78 6.24
CA PRO A 694 -10.03 6.73 7.58
C PRO A 694 -10.89 7.93 7.96
N HIS A 695 -10.62 9.12 7.40
CA HIS A 695 -11.39 10.32 7.73
C HIS A 695 -12.86 10.18 7.35
N ASN A 696 -13.15 9.48 6.25
CA ASN A 696 -14.50 9.33 5.75
C ASN A 696 -15.42 8.49 6.66
N VAL A 697 -14.87 7.68 7.57
CA VAL A 697 -15.69 7.01 8.59
C VAL A 697 -16.21 7.97 9.64
N ARG A 698 -15.48 9.05 9.94
CA ARG A 698 -15.99 10.12 10.80
C ARG A 698 -17.16 10.83 10.14
N ASP A 699 -17.08 11.05 8.83
CA ASP A 699 -18.18 11.63 8.06
C ASP A 699 -19.45 10.76 8.16
N VAL A 700 -19.29 9.45 7.97
CA VAL A 700 -20.40 8.47 8.10
C VAL A 700 -21.02 8.52 9.50
N LEU A 701 -20.21 8.61 10.56
CA LEU A 701 -20.70 8.68 11.94
C LEU A 701 -21.44 9.99 12.22
N ALA A 702 -20.84 11.12 11.88
CA ALA A 702 -21.45 12.43 12.07
C ALA A 702 -22.78 12.52 11.33
N THR A 703 -22.82 12.11 10.06
CA THR A 703 -24.05 12.09 9.27
C THR A 703 -25.08 11.12 9.81
N HIS A 704 -24.69 9.94 10.30
CA HIS A 704 -25.64 8.98 10.87
C HIS A 704 -26.32 9.51 12.13
N ILE A 705 -25.54 10.03 13.07
CA ILE A 705 -26.08 10.63 14.30
C ILE A 705 -26.93 11.85 13.96
N LEU A 706 -26.47 12.69 13.04
CA LEU A 706 -27.21 13.87 12.59
C LEU A 706 -28.56 13.50 11.95
N LYS A 707 -28.60 12.49 11.07
CA LYS A 707 -29.87 12.00 10.48
C LYS A 707 -30.81 11.38 11.51
N LYS A 708 -30.28 10.70 12.53
CA LYS A 708 -31.11 10.02 13.55
C LYS A 708 -31.61 10.94 14.65
N THR A 709 -30.86 11.97 14.99
CA THR A 709 -31.13 12.83 16.16
C THR A 709 -31.52 14.25 15.79
N GLY A 710 -31.15 14.72 14.59
CA GLY A 710 -31.26 16.12 14.18
C GLY A 710 -30.31 17.06 14.92
N SER A 711 -29.53 16.57 15.89
CA SER A 711 -28.69 17.39 16.77
C SER A 711 -27.24 17.49 16.29
N TYR A 712 -26.80 18.71 15.99
CA TYR A 712 -25.40 19.00 15.68
C TYR A 712 -24.48 18.72 16.86
N GLU A 713 -24.97 18.91 18.10
CA GLU A 713 -24.21 18.68 19.31
C GLU A 713 -23.90 17.19 19.51
N GLN A 714 -24.91 16.32 19.43
CA GLN A 714 -24.71 14.88 19.55
C GLN A 714 -23.81 14.32 18.43
N ALA A 715 -23.99 14.83 17.20
CA ALA A 715 -23.10 14.49 16.09
C ALA A 715 -21.66 14.96 16.32
N SER A 716 -21.46 16.11 16.97
CA SER A 716 -20.13 16.62 17.32
C SER A 716 -19.42 15.74 18.36
N TYR A 717 -20.16 15.20 19.33
CA TYR A 717 -19.64 14.29 20.34
C TYR A 717 -19.16 12.97 19.74
N ALA A 718 -19.88 12.43 18.76
CA ALA A 718 -19.52 11.20 18.05
C ALA A 718 -18.16 11.30 17.34
N ILE A 719 -17.71 12.51 16.98
CA ILE A 719 -16.44 12.74 16.31
C ILE A 719 -15.48 13.64 17.09
N GLN A 720 -15.79 14.00 18.34
CA GLN A 720 -14.96 14.89 19.17
C GLN A 720 -14.61 16.21 18.47
N ASP A 721 -15.61 16.83 17.83
CA ASP A 721 -15.51 18.13 17.16
C ASP A 721 -16.49 19.15 17.76
N THR A 722 -16.59 20.36 17.20
CA THR A 722 -17.55 21.36 17.67
C THR A 722 -18.85 21.34 16.86
N PRO A 723 -20.00 21.70 17.45
CA PRO A 723 -21.28 21.74 16.74
C PRO A 723 -21.27 22.63 15.49
N GLU A 724 -20.57 23.76 15.53
CA GLU A 724 -20.46 24.72 14.41
C GLU A 724 -19.76 24.08 13.21
N MET A 725 -18.69 23.32 13.48
CA MET A 725 -17.98 22.57 12.45
C MET A 725 -18.87 21.51 11.83
N VAL A 726 -19.67 20.81 12.64
CA VAL A 726 -20.61 19.80 12.13
C VAL A 726 -21.69 20.44 11.27
N ALA A 727 -22.29 21.55 11.72
CA ALA A 727 -23.31 22.27 10.96
C ALA A 727 -22.80 22.73 9.59
N LYS A 728 -21.58 23.28 9.56
CA LYS A 728 -20.93 23.73 8.33
C LYS A 728 -20.65 22.60 7.33
N HIS A 729 -20.24 21.43 7.81
CA HIS A 729 -19.78 20.34 6.95
C HIS A 729 -20.86 19.32 6.60
N TYR A 730 -21.80 19.04 7.51
CA TYR A 730 -22.78 17.97 7.35
C TYR A 730 -24.24 18.45 7.30
N GLY A 731 -24.50 19.76 7.49
CA GLY A 731 -25.85 20.30 7.49
C GLY A 731 -26.66 19.99 6.22
N ARG A 732 -25.98 19.78 5.09
CA ARG A 732 -26.61 19.38 3.81
C ARG A 732 -27.26 17.99 3.81
N PHE A 733 -26.92 17.13 4.76
CA PHE A 733 -27.45 15.77 4.87
C PHE A 733 -28.61 15.64 5.86
N LEU A 734 -29.03 16.76 6.45
CA LEU A 734 -30.22 16.80 7.28
C LEU A 734 -31.45 16.54 6.38
N PRO A 735 -32.39 15.68 6.79
CA PRO A 735 -33.65 15.52 6.08
C PRO A 735 -34.37 16.88 5.95
N GLN A 736 -35.01 17.12 4.81
CA GLN A 736 -35.72 18.39 4.52
C GLN A 736 -36.88 18.63 5.53
N ASP A 737 -37.46 17.57 6.09
CA ASP A 737 -38.51 17.65 7.11
C ASP A 737 -37.98 17.63 8.54
N LYS A 738 -37.36 18.73 8.98
CA LYS A 738 -37.06 18.97 10.40
C LYS A 738 -38.32 18.85 11.28
N ALA A 739 -39.47 19.24 10.74
CA ALA A 739 -40.77 19.18 11.40
C ALA A 739 -41.23 17.73 11.64
N ALA A 740 -40.96 16.79 10.73
CA ALA A 740 -41.33 15.39 10.92
C ALA A 740 -40.51 14.70 12.03
N LEU A 741 -39.23 15.06 12.18
CA LEU A 741 -38.37 14.58 13.27
C LEU A 741 -38.83 15.14 14.63
N ALA A 742 -39.21 16.42 14.69
CA ALA A 742 -39.81 17.02 15.86
C ALA A 742 -41.17 16.37 16.20
N ALA A 743 -42.00 16.11 15.18
CA ALA A 743 -43.29 15.44 15.34
C ALA A 743 -43.13 14.01 15.87
N GLN A 744 -42.13 13.24 15.44
CA GLN A 744 -41.87 11.90 16.02
C GLN A 744 -41.49 11.95 17.50
N ILE A 745 -40.74 12.97 17.94
CA ILE A 745 -40.40 13.14 19.35
C ILE A 745 -41.64 13.55 20.14
N LEU A 746 -42.44 14.48 19.61
CA LEU A 746 -43.71 14.88 20.22
C LEU A 746 -44.66 13.69 20.33
N ASN A 747 -44.83 12.92 19.25
CA ASN A 747 -45.72 11.75 19.21
C ASN A 747 -45.35 10.69 20.25
N LYS A 748 -44.06 10.48 20.55
CA LYS A 748 -43.64 9.57 21.64
C LYS A 748 -44.11 10.04 23.02
N VAL A 749 -44.27 11.34 23.22
CA VAL A 749 -44.84 11.89 24.47
C VAL A 749 -46.34 11.64 24.52
N TRP A 750 -47.03 11.74 23.37
CA TRP A 750 -48.45 11.43 23.24
C TRP A 750 -48.76 9.92 23.30
N GLU A 751 -47.84 9.05 22.88
CA GLU A 751 -47.97 7.58 22.97
C GLU A 751 -47.64 7.03 24.36
N ALA A 752 -46.89 7.78 25.17
CA ALA A 752 -46.53 7.42 26.54
C ALA A 752 -47.49 8.02 27.59
N ALA A 753 -48.44 8.85 27.17
CA ALA A 753 -49.57 9.35 27.94
C ALA A 753 -50.80 8.48 27.68
#